data_AF-A0AAE0V3U4-F1
#
_entry.id   AF-A0AAE0V3U4-F1
#
_cell.length_a   1.000
_cell.length_b   1.000
_cell.length_c   1.000
_cell.angle_alpha   90.00
_cell.angle_beta   90.00
_cell.angle_gamma   90.00
#
_symmetry.space_group_name_H-M   'P 1'
#
loop_
_entity.id
_entity.type
_entity.pdbx_description
1 polymer ?
#
loop_
_entity_poly.entity_id
_entity_poly.type
_entity_poly.pdbx_seq_one_letter_code
_entity_poly.pdbx_strand_id
1 'polypeptide(L)'
;MDWRMSRGRGTKKRQPPDKPDTPESYDEGILDEVRQLFNKVREYSSPSGCEWCLPDPSIALCDRPWNHPPLQALKNSLNEVKDRLSDKDLSVWHQHTCFTNRAGVITSHLRETANAELCTQAWAKFYEIQGTFKLLSETALQNGEFNSVHLCEAPGAFISALNHFLQSSRLYCDWTWVANTLNPYHEANARSCTIADDRLIAHTLPWWFFGSDNTGDIMLQKHLLELQAFVSNMRRVDLVTADGSFDCQGDPGEQESLVAPLQYCETVCALLLLAPGGSFVLKMFTLFEHSSVCLLYLLVCCFRSVNVFKPATSKSGNSEVYVVCLDFKSKDDVRPLLSKLIRNYGPDIISTAALFPKSCIPSSFLRQHEEICAFFHELQINTIQENLQLFTSMTAEQRKRLDQLRECAAQFYVQRFQVQSLSRKRWVCRGGSLAWGKPCQRKQMGSFNQRKEMQFKEWRQRLAHGPYQAWIEEHFQCEEGHGFVLTGPAAECDLNAWFSHVGAALPKVRSSAFCDPELLDMLNEALDERTLVLKEQPLAKNTPECGSCSIGTSSPASILNEICSIPDVASCVVLLGNPSWQDLPLSGTKLQFRPGPSYPEACVFTLHDGDPLHQHKLLSSVSAALCGLSEGSALVVPLCSALTRFTASLVLTLHLCFRSISFRCSVCGPPVVLLCVGFSSVPQISTILQGVLDRMRTLEPGRQLLQFAPMEELIREEGEEGDGPTVGGGRGGGRGGGGGCVISFCPSRNSTHSGPAVTERIKDHLQEEEKATVMAVTPQHLHLAEVIADHFISVWERFDRHGNGWIEAKELESFFWELETVLRGTNTDSANGALKEKMQEFMKKSEKNTEGKIEMSELAQVLPTEENFLLCFRQFLGSSIEFMTAWRKYDTDRSGFIESNELKNFLFDLLKKTNRHYDDKKMNEYTQTILRMFDLNGDGKLGLSEMARLLPVQENFLLKFQDGNGYIDEQELDALLKDLYQKHDMEADTDSLASSKKSIMALSDGGKLFRTELEIVLCKEPPV
;
A
#
# COMPACT_ATOMS: atom_id res chain seq x y z
N MET A 1 -12.48 69.10 6.76
CA MET A 1 -12.88 69.05 5.35
C MET A 1 -11.66 68.64 4.53
N ASP A 2 -11.89 67.95 3.41
CA ASP A 2 -10.94 67.46 2.40
C ASP A 2 -10.33 66.05 2.54
N TRP A 3 -11.08 65.12 1.94
CA TRP A 3 -10.72 63.99 1.08
C TRP A 3 -9.24 63.81 0.67
N ARG A 4 -8.72 62.57 0.79
CA ARG A 4 -7.95 61.89 -0.28
C ARG A 4 -7.76 60.40 0.02
N MET A 5 -8.09 59.59 -1.00
CA MET A 5 -7.80 58.15 -1.09
C MET A 5 -6.30 57.89 -1.26
N SER A 6 -5.81 56.78 -0.71
CA SER A 6 -4.71 55.99 -1.31
C SER A 6 -4.80 54.54 -0.85
N ARG A 7 -4.94 53.64 -1.83
CA ARG A 7 -5.01 52.18 -1.68
C ARG A 7 -3.60 51.62 -1.43
N GLY A 8 -3.43 50.85 -0.36
CA GLY A 8 -2.34 49.90 -0.19
C GLY A 8 -2.91 48.59 0.34
N ARG A 9 -2.92 47.52 -0.49
CA ARG A 9 -3.25 46.17 -0.03
C ARG A 9 -2.07 45.65 0.78
N GLY A 10 -2.16 45.76 2.10
CA GLY A 10 -1.30 45.04 3.04
C GLY A 10 -1.61 43.55 3.01
N THR A 11 -0.56 42.75 2.97
CA THR A 11 -0.58 41.31 3.27
C THR A 11 -1.23 41.10 4.64
N LYS A 12 -2.39 40.42 4.68
CA LYS A 12 -2.98 39.96 5.94
C LYS A 12 -2.04 38.91 6.54
N LYS A 13 -1.24 39.31 7.53
CA LYS A 13 -0.66 38.40 8.52
C LYS A 13 -1.81 37.57 9.10
N ARG A 14 -1.79 36.25 8.90
CA ARG A 14 -2.61 35.33 9.71
C ARG A 14 -2.22 35.59 11.17
N GLN A 15 -3.18 35.98 11.99
CA GLN A 15 -2.99 35.95 13.43
C GLN A 15 -2.71 34.50 13.85
N PRO A 16 -1.83 34.27 14.84
CA PRO A 16 -1.65 32.94 15.40
C PRO A 16 -3.00 32.45 15.94
N PRO A 17 -3.31 31.15 15.82
CA PRO A 17 -4.52 30.60 16.40
C PRO A 17 -4.56 30.94 17.89
N ASP A 18 -5.76 31.21 18.39
CA ASP A 18 -6.01 31.40 19.83
C ASP A 18 -5.37 30.25 20.61
N LYS A 19 -4.81 30.58 21.77
CA LYS A 19 -4.18 29.62 22.68
C LYS A 19 -5.13 28.43 22.86
N PRO A 20 -4.63 27.18 22.82
CA PRO A 20 -5.46 26.03 23.16
C PRO A 20 -6.02 26.24 24.57
N ASP A 21 -7.32 26.03 24.71
CA ASP A 21 -7.97 25.91 26.01
C ASP A 21 -7.12 25.03 26.92
N THR A 22 -6.92 25.46 28.16
CA THR A 22 -6.23 24.66 29.19
C THR A 22 -6.79 23.24 29.16
N PRO A 23 -5.96 22.18 29.02
CA PRO A 23 -6.47 20.82 28.96
C PRO A 23 -7.31 20.56 30.20
N GLU A 24 -8.55 20.12 30.04
CA GLU A 24 -9.29 19.49 31.13
C GLU A 24 -8.37 18.43 31.74
N SER A 25 -8.11 18.50 33.05
CA SER A 25 -7.18 17.57 33.67
C SER A 25 -7.75 16.16 33.54
N TYR A 26 -7.03 15.28 32.85
CA TYR A 26 -7.40 13.86 32.76
C TYR A 26 -7.62 13.28 34.17
N ASP A 27 -8.57 12.36 34.27
CA ASP A 27 -8.79 11.55 35.47
C ASP A 27 -7.48 10.88 35.94
N GLU A 28 -7.24 10.83 37.26
CA GLU A 28 -6.00 10.24 37.79
C GLU A 28 -5.81 8.78 37.40
N GLY A 29 -6.91 8.01 37.28
CA GLY A 29 -6.86 6.63 36.84
C GLY A 29 -6.37 6.48 35.39
N ILE A 30 -6.71 7.43 34.51
CA ILE A 30 -6.20 7.47 33.12
C ILE A 30 -4.71 7.80 33.12
N LEU A 31 -4.30 8.79 33.92
CA LEU A 31 -2.89 9.19 34.02
C LEU A 31 -2.01 8.06 34.54
N ASP A 32 -2.46 7.33 35.56
CA ASP A 32 -1.72 6.18 36.10
C ASP A 32 -1.61 5.03 35.12
N GLU A 33 -2.67 4.73 34.37
CA GLU A 33 -2.65 3.71 33.32
C GLU A 33 -1.68 4.08 32.19
N VAL A 34 -1.65 5.35 31.77
CA VAL A 34 -0.67 5.87 30.80
C VAL A 34 0.75 5.81 31.36
N ARG A 35 0.98 6.19 32.63
CA ARG A 35 2.30 6.06 33.26
C ARG A 35 2.79 4.61 33.27
N GLN A 36 1.92 3.65 33.57
CA GLN A 36 2.26 2.23 33.53
C GLN A 36 2.58 1.76 32.10
N LEU A 37 1.83 2.24 31.10
CA LEU A 37 2.08 1.94 29.68
C LEU A 37 3.51 2.28 29.24
N PHE A 38 4.10 3.37 29.77
CA PHE A 38 5.46 3.80 29.44
C PHE A 38 6.56 3.24 30.37
N ASN A 39 6.21 2.44 31.39
CA ASN A 39 7.14 1.92 32.40
C ASN A 39 7.28 0.39 32.38
N LYS A 40 7.24 -0.22 31.18
CA LYS A 40 7.42 -1.67 30.98
C LYS A 40 8.89 -2.04 30.77
N VAL A 41 9.71 -1.86 31.81
CA VAL A 41 11.15 -2.15 31.80
C VAL A 41 11.55 -3.10 32.93
N ARG A 42 12.53 -3.97 32.68
CA ARG A 42 13.21 -4.81 33.68
C ARG A 42 14.71 -4.83 33.42
N GLU A 43 15.50 -4.65 34.47
CA GLU A 43 16.96 -4.66 34.42
C GLU A 43 17.53 -5.98 34.96
N TYR A 44 18.61 -6.47 34.35
CA TYR A 44 19.42 -7.52 34.94
C TYR A 44 20.41 -6.95 35.96
N SER A 45 20.47 -7.53 37.14
CA SER A 45 21.32 -7.04 38.23
C SER A 45 22.01 -8.19 38.94
N SER A 46 23.34 -8.21 38.90
CA SER A 46 24.12 -9.23 39.60
C SER A 46 23.97 -9.04 41.12
N PRO A 47 23.75 -10.12 41.90
CA PRO A 47 23.67 -10.02 43.36
C PRO A 47 24.96 -9.44 43.97
N SER A 48 24.81 -8.66 45.04
CA SER A 48 25.96 -8.07 45.75
C SER A 48 26.99 -9.12 46.16
N GLY A 49 28.22 -8.98 45.66
CA GLY A 49 29.33 -9.91 45.94
C GLY A 49 29.48 -11.08 44.97
N CYS A 50 28.59 -11.22 43.97
CA CYS A 50 28.68 -12.24 42.93
C CYS A 50 28.68 -11.56 41.54
N GLU A 51 29.83 -11.47 40.88
CA GLU A 51 29.88 -11.00 39.49
C GLU A 51 29.52 -12.14 38.53
N TRP A 52 28.69 -11.82 37.53
CA TRP A 52 28.46 -12.71 36.40
C TRP A 52 29.59 -12.53 35.39
N CYS A 53 30.29 -13.63 35.10
CA CYS A 53 31.48 -13.64 34.26
C CYS A 53 31.23 -14.40 32.96
N LEU A 54 31.97 -14.00 31.93
CA LEU A 54 32.00 -14.72 30.66
C LEU A 54 32.42 -16.19 30.88
N PRO A 55 31.68 -17.16 30.35
CA PRO A 55 32.11 -18.56 30.36
C PRO A 55 33.40 -18.78 29.58
N ASP A 56 34.12 -19.85 29.90
CA ASP A 56 35.35 -20.21 29.20
C ASP A 56 35.05 -20.47 27.69
N PRO A 57 35.81 -19.91 26.75
CA PRO A 57 35.56 -20.11 25.33
C PRO A 57 35.61 -21.58 24.89
N SER A 58 36.35 -22.45 25.58
CA SER A 58 36.50 -23.87 25.23
C SER A 58 35.19 -24.65 25.33
N ILE A 59 34.28 -24.27 26.23
CA ILE A 59 33.00 -24.95 26.49
C ILE A 59 31.82 -24.39 25.69
N ALA A 60 31.95 -23.21 25.09
CA ALA A 60 30.89 -22.62 24.27
C ALA A 60 30.60 -23.46 23.03
N LEU A 61 29.34 -23.61 22.61
CA LEU A 61 28.96 -24.39 21.41
C LEU A 61 29.35 -25.88 21.46
N CYS A 62 29.50 -26.47 22.65
CA CYS A 62 29.85 -27.89 22.82
C CYS A 62 28.64 -28.78 23.15
N ASP A 63 27.59 -28.20 23.72
CA ASP A 63 26.40 -28.92 24.19
C ASP A 63 25.25 -28.81 23.19
N ARG A 64 24.35 -29.80 23.24
CA ARG A 64 23.09 -29.76 22.49
C ARG A 64 22.14 -28.69 23.07
N PRO A 65 21.22 -28.14 22.25
CA PRO A 65 20.09 -27.36 22.73
C PRO A 65 19.40 -28.01 23.93
N TRP A 66 19.01 -27.20 24.91
CA TRP A 66 18.41 -27.67 26.14
C TRP A 66 17.11 -26.92 26.45
N ASN A 67 16.20 -27.57 27.17
CA ASN A 67 14.94 -26.96 27.58
C ASN A 67 15.00 -26.56 29.06
N HIS A 68 14.41 -25.42 29.39
CA HIS A 68 14.24 -24.99 30.77
C HIS A 68 12.75 -25.07 31.16
N PRO A 69 12.33 -26.05 31.98
CA PRO A 69 10.92 -26.35 32.19
C PRO A 69 10.03 -25.16 32.62
N PRO A 70 10.46 -24.25 33.52
CA PRO A 70 9.66 -23.08 33.88
C PRO A 70 9.35 -22.16 32.69
N LEU A 71 10.33 -21.90 31.82
CA LEU A 71 10.15 -21.03 30.64
C LEU A 71 9.28 -21.71 29.58
N GLN A 72 9.43 -23.02 29.41
CA GLN A 72 8.60 -23.80 28.48
C GLN A 72 7.14 -23.85 28.92
N ALA A 73 6.86 -23.82 30.23
CA ALA A 73 5.50 -23.65 30.73
C ALA A 73 4.91 -22.27 30.36
N LEU A 74 5.69 -21.19 30.43
CA LEU A 74 5.27 -19.86 29.96
C LEU A 74 5.00 -19.85 28.45
N LYS A 75 5.87 -20.50 27.65
CA LYS A 75 5.69 -20.65 26.20
C LYS A 75 4.36 -21.32 25.87
N ASN A 76 4.09 -22.48 26.48
CA ASN A 76 2.86 -23.23 26.26
C ASN A 76 1.63 -22.41 26.66
N SER A 77 1.64 -21.80 27.85
CA SER A 77 0.55 -20.95 28.33
C SER A 77 0.27 -19.77 27.40
N LEU A 78 1.30 -19.11 26.87
CA LEU A 78 1.13 -17.99 25.94
C LEU A 78 0.57 -18.45 24.59
N ASN A 79 1.06 -19.58 24.07
CA ASN A 79 0.60 -20.14 22.80
C ASN A 79 -0.88 -20.56 22.90
N GLU A 80 -1.31 -21.18 24.00
CA GLU A 80 -2.74 -21.48 24.26
C GLU A 80 -3.64 -20.23 24.17
N VAL A 81 -3.17 -19.08 24.66
CA VAL A 81 -3.92 -17.82 24.58
C VAL A 81 -3.91 -17.25 23.15
N LYS A 82 -2.77 -17.32 22.45
CA LYS A 82 -2.64 -16.87 21.05
C LYS A 82 -3.49 -17.71 20.10
N ASP A 83 -3.61 -19.01 20.34
CA ASP A 83 -4.36 -19.93 19.48
C ASP A 83 -5.85 -19.56 19.39
N ARG A 84 -6.39 -18.90 20.43
CA ARG A 84 -7.75 -18.34 20.45
C ARG A 84 -7.99 -17.23 19.42
N LEU A 85 -6.93 -16.72 18.79
CA LEU A 85 -6.97 -15.69 17.75
C LEU A 85 -7.03 -16.28 16.33
N SER A 86 -6.79 -17.59 16.15
CA SER A 86 -6.60 -18.22 14.84
C SER A 86 -7.81 -18.11 13.90
N ASP A 87 -9.01 -18.09 14.47
CA ASP A 87 -10.28 -18.01 13.72
C ASP A 87 -10.75 -16.57 13.46
N LYS A 88 -10.05 -15.56 13.98
CA LYS A 88 -10.44 -14.16 13.77
C LYS A 88 -10.02 -13.71 12.37
N ASP A 89 -10.92 -13.05 11.66
CA ASP A 89 -10.56 -12.37 10.41
C ASP A 89 -9.46 -11.34 10.70
N LEU A 90 -8.37 -11.39 9.91
CA LEU A 90 -7.19 -10.58 10.18
C LEU A 90 -7.49 -9.09 10.06
N SER A 91 -8.30 -8.68 9.08
CA SER A 91 -8.59 -7.27 8.83
C SER A 91 -9.45 -6.67 9.94
N VAL A 92 -10.52 -7.37 10.32
CA VAL A 92 -11.44 -6.94 11.39
C VAL A 92 -10.74 -6.96 12.75
N TRP A 93 -9.97 -8.02 13.03
CA TRP A 93 -9.17 -8.10 14.26
C TRP A 93 -8.08 -7.03 14.31
N HIS A 94 -7.44 -6.74 13.18
CA HIS A 94 -6.45 -5.68 13.09
C HIS A 94 -7.07 -4.30 13.33
N GLN A 95 -8.21 -3.98 12.71
CA GLN A 95 -8.93 -2.74 12.95
C GLN A 95 -9.30 -2.60 14.44
N HIS A 96 -9.86 -3.65 15.04
CA HIS A 96 -10.18 -3.68 16.47
C HIS A 96 -8.95 -3.44 17.35
N THR A 97 -7.88 -4.21 17.15
CA THR A 97 -6.66 -4.08 17.97
C THR A 97 -5.92 -2.76 17.73
N CYS A 98 -6.08 -2.15 16.56
CA CYS A 98 -5.60 -0.79 16.30
C CYS A 98 -6.43 0.26 17.05
N PHE A 99 -7.74 0.05 17.23
CA PHE A 99 -8.61 0.90 18.04
C PHE A 99 -8.36 0.74 19.56
N THR A 100 -8.21 -0.49 20.06
CA THR A 100 -7.97 -0.72 21.50
C THR A 100 -6.53 -0.44 21.94
N ASN A 101 -5.59 -0.29 20.99
CA ASN A 101 -4.23 0.10 21.31
C ASN A 101 -4.16 1.51 21.92
N ARG A 102 -3.84 1.58 23.21
CA ARG A 102 -3.65 2.82 23.97
C ARG A 102 -2.61 3.76 23.36
N ALA A 103 -1.60 3.24 22.66
CA ALA A 103 -0.58 4.02 21.95
C ALA A 103 -0.91 4.26 20.45
N GLY A 104 -2.11 3.88 20.00
CA GLY A 104 -2.46 3.79 18.57
C GLY A 104 -2.43 5.11 17.80
N VAL A 105 -2.63 6.24 18.47
CA VAL A 105 -2.67 7.59 17.85
C VAL A 105 -1.35 8.36 17.97
N ILE A 106 -0.33 7.80 18.64
CA ILE A 106 0.94 8.49 18.86
C ILE A 106 1.61 8.83 17.52
N THR A 107 1.68 7.88 16.60
CA THR A 107 2.36 8.08 15.31
C THR A 107 1.67 9.13 14.43
N SER A 108 0.33 9.16 14.39
CA SER A 108 -0.40 10.21 13.66
C SER A 108 -0.17 11.58 14.30
N HIS A 109 -0.25 11.65 15.63
CA HIS A 109 0.00 12.88 16.37
C HIS A 109 1.43 13.41 16.18
N LEU A 110 2.44 12.54 16.13
CA LEU A 110 3.83 12.91 15.86
C LEU A 110 4.04 13.47 14.45
N ARG A 111 3.36 12.93 13.43
CA ARG A 111 3.42 13.47 12.06
C ARG A 111 2.91 14.90 12.01
N GLU A 112 1.82 15.18 12.71
CA GLU A 112 1.18 16.50 12.76
C GLU A 112 1.98 17.51 13.58
N THR A 113 2.42 17.11 14.78
CA THR A 113 3.04 18.03 15.75
C THR A 113 4.54 18.18 15.57
N ALA A 114 5.25 17.10 15.23
CA ALA A 114 6.70 17.08 15.15
C ALA A 114 7.23 17.18 13.71
N ASN A 115 6.39 17.03 12.68
CA ASN A 115 6.82 16.92 11.29
C ASN A 115 7.99 15.89 11.15
N ALA A 116 7.83 14.74 11.82
CA ALA A 116 8.83 13.69 11.88
C ALA A 116 8.97 12.97 10.53
N GLU A 117 10.21 12.90 10.03
CA GLU A 117 10.55 12.16 8.80
C GLU A 117 10.37 10.65 9.03
N LEU A 118 9.84 9.95 8.02
CA LEU A 118 9.61 8.49 8.06
C LEU A 118 8.97 8.01 9.38
N CYS A 119 8.03 8.80 9.91
CA CYS A 119 7.39 8.55 11.20
C CYS A 119 6.49 7.32 11.13
N THR A 120 7.08 6.15 11.33
CA THR A 120 6.43 4.84 11.46
C THR A 120 6.29 4.45 12.93
N GLN A 121 5.68 3.31 13.21
CA GLN A 121 5.66 2.77 14.58
C GLN A 121 7.09 2.47 15.08
N ALA A 122 8.00 2.00 14.21
CA ALA A 122 9.39 1.75 14.57
C ALA A 122 10.13 3.05 14.95
N TRP A 123 9.85 4.15 14.23
CA TRP A 123 10.36 5.49 14.58
C TRP A 123 9.99 5.86 16.03
N ALA A 124 8.71 5.69 16.39
CA ALA A 124 8.22 6.01 17.72
C ALA A 124 8.81 5.08 18.80
N LYS A 125 8.99 3.78 18.51
CA LYS A 125 9.66 2.85 19.43
C LYS A 125 11.09 3.29 19.73
N PHE A 126 11.87 3.62 18.71
CA PHE A 126 13.26 4.02 18.91
C PHE A 126 13.39 5.36 19.61
N TYR A 127 12.56 6.34 19.27
CA TYR A 127 12.56 7.63 19.95
C TYR A 127 12.17 7.47 21.44
N GLU A 128 11.25 6.56 21.76
CA GLU A 128 10.91 6.17 23.14
C GLU A 128 12.08 5.50 23.87
N ILE A 129 12.80 4.57 23.21
CA ILE A 129 14.01 3.94 23.75
C ILE A 129 15.07 5.01 24.03
N GLN A 130 15.37 5.86 23.06
CA GLN A 130 16.33 6.96 23.16
C GLN A 130 15.96 7.97 24.25
N GLY A 131 14.67 8.25 24.44
CA GLY A 131 14.18 9.14 25.49
C GLY A 131 14.18 8.51 26.89
N THR A 132 14.19 7.17 26.97
CA THR A 132 14.18 6.42 28.24
C THR A 132 15.58 6.04 28.70
N PHE A 133 16.48 5.71 27.76
CA PHE A 133 17.83 5.24 28.04
C PHE A 133 18.87 6.21 27.47
N LYS A 134 20.00 6.37 28.19
CA LYS A 134 21.13 7.19 27.73
C LYS A 134 21.97 6.44 26.69
N LEU A 135 21.45 6.29 25.47
CA LEU A 135 22.17 5.56 24.41
C LEU A 135 23.44 6.27 23.93
N LEU A 136 23.45 7.60 23.95
CA LEU A 136 24.59 8.40 23.50
C LEU A 136 25.65 8.41 24.60
N SER A 137 26.82 7.86 24.31
CA SER A 137 27.92 7.84 25.28
C SER A 137 28.38 9.27 25.60
N GLU A 138 28.66 9.54 26.89
CA GLU A 138 29.19 10.84 27.32
C GLU A 138 30.50 11.17 26.59
N THR A 139 31.30 10.16 26.30
CA THR A 139 32.56 10.32 25.56
C THR A 139 32.35 10.80 24.12
N ALA A 140 31.32 10.32 23.42
CA ALA A 140 31.00 10.78 22.06
C ALA A 140 30.55 12.23 22.07
N LEU A 141 29.69 12.59 23.02
CA LEU A 141 29.22 13.97 23.21
C LEU A 141 30.38 14.94 23.56
N GLN A 142 31.32 14.52 24.40
CA GLN A 142 32.50 15.32 24.75
C GLN A 142 33.46 15.51 23.57
N ASN A 143 33.63 14.48 22.75
CA ASN A 143 34.51 14.53 21.58
C ASN A 143 33.88 15.27 20.39
N GLY A 144 32.56 15.49 20.42
CA GLY A 144 31.82 16.12 19.32
C GLY A 144 31.67 15.23 18.08
N GLU A 145 31.91 13.92 18.18
CA GLU A 145 31.81 12.95 17.09
C GLU A 145 30.99 11.75 17.59
N PHE A 146 29.96 11.36 16.83
CA PHE A 146 29.08 10.25 17.18
C PHE A 146 28.86 9.34 15.97
N ASN A 147 29.15 8.05 16.13
CA ASN A 147 29.08 7.10 15.02
C ASN A 147 28.13 5.94 15.35
N SER A 148 27.17 5.67 14.47
CA SER A 148 26.16 4.61 14.68
C SER A 148 26.10 3.61 13.53
N VAL A 149 25.90 2.32 13.85
CA VAL A 149 25.64 1.27 12.85
C VAL A 149 24.26 0.67 13.09
N HIS A 150 23.44 0.56 12.04
CA HIS A 150 22.06 0.06 12.14
C HIS A 150 21.90 -1.22 11.31
N LEU A 151 21.63 -2.34 11.97
CA LEU A 151 21.51 -3.66 11.36
C LEU A 151 20.05 -4.00 11.08
N CYS A 152 19.80 -4.59 9.91
CA CYS A 152 18.46 -4.92 9.43
C CYS A 152 17.47 -3.74 9.53
N GLU A 153 17.93 -2.56 9.14
CA GLU A 153 17.33 -1.26 9.51
C GLU A 153 16.20 -0.79 8.58
N ALA A 154 15.98 -1.44 7.44
CA ALA A 154 14.94 -1.02 6.50
C ALA A 154 13.59 -0.81 7.24
N PRO A 155 12.81 0.23 6.89
CA PRO A 155 13.04 1.22 5.84
C PRO A 155 13.97 2.38 6.24
N GLY A 156 14.52 2.39 7.47
CA GLY A 156 15.34 3.48 7.99
C GLY A 156 14.72 4.30 9.14
N ALA A 157 13.78 3.71 9.86
CA ALA A 157 12.99 4.42 10.85
C ALA A 157 13.81 4.81 12.10
N PHE A 158 14.75 3.98 12.57
CA PHE A 158 15.59 4.30 13.72
C PHE A 158 16.63 5.36 13.34
N ILE A 159 17.19 5.30 12.12
CA ILE A 159 18.09 6.34 11.59
C ILE A 159 17.39 7.70 11.60
N SER A 160 16.17 7.77 11.05
CA SER A 160 15.42 9.02 11.00
C SER A 160 15.01 9.53 12.38
N ALA A 161 14.62 8.64 13.30
CA ALA A 161 14.33 8.98 14.69
C ALA A 161 15.56 9.51 15.44
N LEU A 162 16.73 8.89 15.24
CA LEU A 162 18.00 9.32 15.82
C LEU A 162 18.41 10.70 15.29
N ASN A 163 18.32 10.92 13.97
CA ASN A 163 18.54 12.23 13.37
C ASN A 163 17.64 13.28 13.99
N HIS A 164 16.34 12.97 14.12
CA HIS A 164 15.36 13.90 14.69
C HIS A 164 15.74 14.27 16.12
N PHE A 165 16.07 13.28 16.95
CA PHE A 165 16.51 13.48 18.32
C PHE A 165 17.77 14.37 18.42
N LEU A 166 18.80 14.08 17.62
CA LEU A 166 20.05 14.84 17.61
C LEU A 166 19.81 16.31 17.21
N GLN A 167 19.04 16.53 16.13
CA GLN A 167 18.76 17.85 15.59
C GLN A 167 17.84 18.69 16.49
N SER A 168 16.89 18.06 17.19
CA SER A 168 15.95 18.74 18.10
C SER A 168 16.58 19.04 19.46
N SER A 169 17.43 18.15 19.97
CA SER A 169 18.03 18.26 21.30
C SER A 169 19.17 19.28 21.38
N ARG A 170 19.54 19.89 20.24
CA ARG A 170 20.67 20.85 20.11
C ARG A 170 22.00 20.29 20.63
N LEU A 171 22.17 18.98 20.52
CA LEU A 171 23.45 18.33 20.77
C LEU A 171 24.35 18.62 19.57
N TYR A 172 25.50 19.24 19.83
CA TYR A 172 26.49 19.52 18.78
C TYR A 172 27.43 18.33 18.66
N CYS A 173 27.15 17.43 17.72
CA CYS A 173 28.07 16.38 17.31
C CYS A 173 28.01 16.14 15.80
N ASP A 174 29.16 15.85 15.21
CA ASP A 174 29.25 15.34 13.85
C ASP A 174 28.81 13.87 13.87
N TRP A 175 27.61 13.62 13.33
CA TRP A 175 27.02 12.30 13.30
C TRP A 175 27.29 11.59 11.97
N THR A 176 27.93 10.43 12.04
CA THR A 176 28.09 9.52 10.89
C THR A 176 27.32 8.23 11.17
N TRP A 177 26.66 7.69 10.15
CA TRP A 177 25.95 6.42 10.28
C TRP A 177 26.22 5.50 9.10
N VAL A 178 26.11 4.20 9.36
CA VAL A 178 26.09 3.14 8.35
C VAL A 178 24.93 2.22 8.66
N ALA A 179 24.26 1.70 7.63
CA ALA A 179 23.15 0.79 7.80
C ALA A 179 23.31 -0.47 6.95
N ASN A 180 22.70 -1.56 7.38
CA ASN A 180 22.59 -2.79 6.61
C ASN A 180 21.13 -3.25 6.59
N THR A 181 20.74 -3.89 5.49
CA THR A 181 19.49 -4.62 5.32
C THR A 181 19.64 -5.56 4.12
N LEU A 182 18.75 -6.54 3.98
CA LEU A 182 18.59 -7.24 2.70
C LEU A 182 18.31 -6.20 1.61
N ASN A 183 19.09 -6.24 0.54
CA ASN A 183 19.01 -5.26 -0.53
C ASN A 183 17.66 -5.38 -1.26
N PRO A 184 16.78 -4.34 -1.20
CA PRO A 184 15.47 -4.40 -1.83
C PRO A 184 15.55 -4.45 -3.37
N TYR A 185 16.69 -4.08 -3.94
CA TYR A 185 16.94 -4.07 -5.37
C TYR A 185 17.59 -5.35 -5.87
N HIS A 186 18.06 -6.25 -4.99
CA HIS A 186 18.68 -7.51 -5.40
C HIS A 186 17.60 -8.57 -5.69
N GLU A 187 17.49 -8.95 -6.95
CA GLU A 187 16.36 -9.71 -7.52
C GLU A 187 16.25 -11.15 -6.98
N ALA A 188 17.31 -11.69 -6.37
CA ALA A 188 17.24 -12.97 -5.66
C ALA A 188 16.62 -12.89 -4.26
N ASN A 189 16.54 -11.69 -3.67
CA ASN A 189 15.90 -11.49 -2.37
C ASN A 189 14.40 -11.49 -2.57
N ALA A 190 13.68 -12.40 -1.93
CA ALA A 190 12.22 -12.42 -2.00
C ALA A 190 11.62 -11.17 -1.30
N ARG A 191 10.57 -10.57 -1.88
CA ARG A 191 9.86 -9.44 -1.23
C ARG A 191 9.06 -9.86 0.01
N SER A 192 8.96 -11.17 0.27
CA SER A 192 8.53 -11.70 1.56
C SER A 192 9.50 -11.29 2.69
N CYS A 193 10.80 -11.18 2.37
CA CYS A 193 11.88 -10.91 3.29
C CYS A 193 12.41 -9.46 3.25
N THR A 194 12.08 -8.67 2.23
CA THR A 194 12.48 -7.26 2.13
C THR A 194 11.31 -6.31 2.44
N ILE A 195 11.63 -5.11 2.91
CA ILE A 195 10.63 -4.06 3.15
C ILE A 195 10.42 -3.26 1.87
N ALA A 196 9.15 -2.97 1.56
CA ALA A 196 8.75 -2.29 0.32
C ALA A 196 9.00 -0.78 0.33
N ASP A 197 9.05 -0.15 1.51
CA ASP A 197 9.40 1.27 1.66
C ASP A 197 10.92 1.42 1.68
N ASP A 198 11.48 2.02 0.63
CA ASP A 198 12.91 2.19 0.42
C ASP A 198 13.30 3.66 0.24
N ARG A 199 12.41 4.60 0.60
CA ARG A 199 12.62 6.05 0.38
C ARG A 199 13.90 6.57 1.02
N LEU A 200 14.26 6.11 2.22
CA LEU A 200 15.55 6.46 2.82
C LEU A 200 16.68 5.81 2.04
N ILE A 201 16.55 4.52 1.75
CA ILE A 201 17.57 3.70 1.08
C ILE A 201 17.98 4.34 -0.24
N ALA A 202 17.01 4.60 -1.12
CA ALA A 202 17.24 5.19 -2.44
C ALA A 202 18.02 6.52 -2.38
N HIS A 203 17.71 7.41 -1.43
CA HIS A 203 18.36 8.71 -1.31
C HIS A 203 19.67 8.69 -0.51
N THR A 204 20.02 7.56 0.12
CA THR A 204 21.18 7.44 1.00
C THR A 204 22.02 6.19 0.69
N LEU A 205 21.91 5.64 -0.52
CA LEU A 205 22.59 4.41 -0.95
C LEU A 205 24.08 4.29 -0.55
N PRO A 206 24.91 5.35 -0.60
CA PRO A 206 26.32 5.28 -0.17
C PRO A 206 26.54 4.90 1.30
N TRP A 207 25.54 5.07 2.16
CA TRP A 207 25.59 4.73 3.59
C TRP A 207 25.02 3.33 3.90
N TRP A 208 24.49 2.62 2.90
CA TRP A 208 23.98 1.26 3.03
C TRP A 208 25.01 0.22 2.61
N PHE A 209 25.27 -0.72 3.51
CA PHE A 209 26.15 -1.85 3.30
C PHE A 209 25.35 -3.08 2.85
N PHE A 210 25.57 -3.52 1.61
CA PHE A 210 24.94 -4.70 1.02
C PHE A 210 25.89 -5.90 0.83
N GLY A 211 27.12 -5.82 1.34
CA GLY A 211 28.15 -6.84 1.11
C GLY A 211 28.69 -6.86 -0.32
N SER A 212 29.79 -7.56 -0.53
CA SER A 212 30.40 -7.64 -1.87
C SER A 212 29.53 -8.38 -2.87
N ASP A 213 28.64 -9.27 -2.43
CA ASP A 213 27.67 -9.96 -3.28
C ASP A 213 26.39 -9.18 -3.56
N ASN A 214 26.21 -8.03 -2.88
CA ASN A 214 25.10 -7.10 -3.01
C ASN A 214 23.74 -7.63 -2.51
N THR A 215 23.69 -8.78 -1.83
CA THR A 215 22.46 -9.36 -1.26
C THR A 215 22.02 -8.64 0.02
N GLY A 216 22.97 -8.12 0.80
CA GLY A 216 22.72 -7.50 2.10
C GLY A 216 22.48 -8.49 3.25
N ASP A 217 22.68 -9.79 3.04
CA ASP A 217 22.47 -10.81 4.07
C ASP A 217 23.56 -10.74 5.16
N ILE A 218 23.23 -10.17 6.32
CA ILE A 218 24.18 -10.02 7.43
C ILE A 218 24.54 -11.35 8.08
N MET A 219 23.81 -12.43 7.83
CA MET A 219 24.08 -13.75 8.40
C MET A 219 25.24 -14.47 7.70
N LEU A 220 25.78 -13.90 6.62
CA LEU A 220 26.99 -14.38 5.98
C LEU A 220 28.25 -13.89 6.72
N GLN A 221 29.10 -14.81 7.16
CA GLN A 221 30.36 -14.49 7.86
C GLN A 221 31.24 -13.55 7.03
N LYS A 222 31.24 -13.69 5.71
CA LYS A 222 31.95 -12.80 4.79
C LYS A 222 31.49 -11.34 4.95
N HIS A 223 30.18 -11.12 5.06
CA HIS A 223 29.60 -9.78 5.23
C HIS A 223 29.89 -9.19 6.59
N LEU A 224 29.95 -9.99 7.65
CA LEU A 224 30.41 -9.53 8.96
C LEU A 224 31.82 -8.89 8.88
N LEU A 225 32.76 -9.57 8.22
CA LEU A 225 34.15 -9.10 8.09
C LEU A 225 34.26 -7.90 7.12
N GLU A 226 33.49 -7.90 6.04
CA GLU A 226 33.42 -6.78 5.11
C GLU A 226 32.78 -5.54 5.75
N LEU A 227 31.76 -5.71 6.59
CA LEU A 227 31.14 -4.60 7.33
C LEU A 227 32.15 -3.98 8.30
N GLN A 228 32.93 -4.81 9.02
CA GLN A 228 34.02 -4.32 9.86
C GLN A 228 35.01 -3.46 9.08
N ALA A 229 35.39 -3.89 7.87
CA ALA A 229 36.26 -3.12 6.99
C ALA A 229 35.57 -1.84 6.48
N PHE A 230 34.27 -1.91 6.15
CA PHE A 230 33.49 -0.79 5.64
C PHE A 230 33.38 0.34 6.67
N VAL A 231 33.18 0.01 7.95
CA VAL A 231 33.12 1.00 9.03
C VAL A 231 34.49 1.39 9.60
N SER A 232 35.59 0.89 9.04
CA SER A 232 36.96 1.14 9.56
C SER A 232 37.38 2.61 9.53
N ASN A 233 36.74 3.43 8.70
CA ASN A 233 36.94 4.88 8.66
C ASN A 233 36.30 5.61 9.86
N MET A 234 35.38 4.96 10.58
CA MET A 234 34.86 5.48 11.84
C MET A 234 35.92 5.26 12.92
N ARG A 235 36.28 6.32 13.66
CA ARG A 235 37.26 6.20 14.76
C ARG A 235 36.83 5.25 15.85
N ARG A 236 35.52 5.20 16.10
CA ARG A 236 34.83 4.40 17.09
C ARG A 236 33.38 4.20 16.66
N VAL A 237 32.75 3.10 17.06
CA VAL A 237 31.31 2.89 16.90
C VAL A 237 30.66 3.02 18.27
N ASP A 238 29.75 3.97 18.42
CA ASP A 238 29.14 4.36 19.71
C ASP A 238 27.78 3.72 19.94
N LEU A 239 27.05 3.45 18.87
CA LEU A 239 25.73 2.83 18.93
C LEU A 239 25.62 1.78 17.84
N VAL A 240 25.17 0.59 18.23
CA VAL A 240 24.65 -0.41 17.29
C VAL A 240 23.17 -0.61 17.57
N THR A 241 22.35 -0.65 16.53
CA THR A 241 20.93 -1.03 16.62
C THR A 241 20.67 -2.24 15.74
N ALA A 242 19.67 -3.03 16.11
CA ALA A 242 19.25 -4.23 15.39
C ALA A 242 17.72 -4.38 15.54
N ASP A 243 16.97 -4.12 14.47
CA ASP A 243 15.50 -4.23 14.43
C ASP A 243 15.01 -5.37 13.50
N GLY A 244 15.92 -6.28 13.14
CA GLY A 244 15.69 -7.36 12.20
C GLY A 244 14.66 -8.41 12.67
N SER A 245 13.86 -8.91 11.72
CA SER A 245 12.97 -10.05 11.94
C SER A 245 12.53 -10.67 10.61
N PHE A 246 12.07 -11.93 10.65
CA PHE A 246 11.50 -12.62 9.50
C PHE A 246 9.97 -12.67 9.57
N ASP A 247 9.32 -12.98 8.43
CA ASP A 247 7.89 -13.23 8.39
C ASP A 247 7.57 -14.58 9.05
N CYS A 248 7.20 -14.55 10.33
CA CYS A 248 6.83 -15.72 11.12
C CYS A 248 5.31 -15.98 11.12
N GLN A 249 4.53 -15.39 10.19
CA GLN A 249 3.08 -15.58 10.17
C GLN A 249 2.66 -17.04 9.97
N GLY A 250 3.49 -17.87 9.34
CA GLY A 250 3.22 -19.30 9.14
C GLY A 250 3.34 -20.15 10.40
N ASP A 251 4.14 -19.70 11.38
CA ASP A 251 4.30 -20.36 12.68
C ASP A 251 4.59 -19.31 13.78
N PRO A 252 3.57 -18.58 14.24
CA PRO A 252 3.74 -17.51 15.22
C PRO A 252 4.12 -18.03 16.63
N GLY A 253 3.93 -19.33 16.89
CA GLY A 253 4.29 -19.98 18.16
C GLY A 253 5.80 -20.23 18.31
N GLU A 254 6.51 -20.38 17.19
CA GLU A 254 7.96 -20.63 17.13
C GLU A 254 8.78 -19.41 16.69
N GLN A 255 8.19 -18.21 16.74
CA GLN A 255 8.85 -16.96 16.32
C GLN A 255 10.23 -16.74 16.96
N GLU A 256 10.39 -17.07 18.24
CA GLU A 256 11.68 -16.94 18.93
C GLU A 256 12.75 -17.86 18.32
N SER A 257 12.43 -19.14 18.14
CA SER A 257 13.32 -20.13 17.54
C SER A 257 13.72 -19.75 16.11
N LEU A 258 12.77 -19.24 15.32
CA LEU A 258 12.98 -18.87 13.91
C LEU A 258 13.89 -17.64 13.73
N VAL A 259 13.82 -16.68 14.66
CA VAL A 259 14.60 -15.43 14.56
C VAL A 259 15.93 -15.51 15.34
N ALA A 260 16.09 -16.47 16.25
CA ALA A 260 17.30 -16.64 17.06
C ALA A 260 18.63 -16.66 16.27
N PRO A 261 18.73 -17.27 15.08
CA PRO A 261 19.97 -17.22 14.29
C PRO A 261 20.35 -15.79 13.84
N LEU A 262 19.35 -14.96 13.49
CA LEU A 262 19.58 -13.57 13.12
C LEU A 262 20.05 -12.75 14.33
N GLN A 263 19.39 -12.90 15.47
CA GLN A 263 19.74 -12.20 16.72
C GLN A 263 21.16 -12.55 17.20
N TYR A 264 21.56 -13.81 17.03
CA TYR A 264 22.94 -14.23 17.26
C TYR A 264 23.91 -13.49 16.35
N CYS A 265 23.62 -13.45 15.04
CA CYS A 265 24.45 -12.75 14.06
C CYS A 265 24.55 -11.25 14.36
N GLU A 266 23.43 -10.58 14.63
CA GLU A 266 23.37 -9.15 15.01
C GLU A 266 24.17 -8.87 16.29
N THR A 267 24.09 -9.75 17.29
CA THR A 267 24.84 -9.63 18.54
C THR A 267 26.35 -9.79 18.32
N VAL A 268 26.78 -10.80 17.56
CA VAL A 268 28.21 -10.99 17.22
C VAL A 268 28.73 -9.77 16.44
N CYS A 269 27.91 -9.23 15.54
CA CYS A 269 28.21 -8.01 14.81
C CYS A 269 28.38 -6.82 15.75
N ALA A 270 27.45 -6.59 16.68
CA ALA A 270 27.55 -5.52 17.67
C ALA A 270 28.82 -5.63 18.53
N LEU A 271 29.12 -6.83 19.05
CA LEU A 271 30.32 -7.07 19.87
C LEU A 271 31.63 -6.88 19.09
N LEU A 272 31.64 -7.14 17.79
CA LEU A 272 32.80 -6.90 16.92
C LEU A 272 33.02 -5.40 16.67
N LEU A 273 31.94 -4.63 16.48
CA LEU A 273 31.99 -3.24 16.03
C LEU A 273 32.13 -2.25 17.19
N LEU A 274 31.35 -2.40 18.27
CA LEU A 274 31.21 -1.41 19.35
C LEU A 274 32.51 -1.06 20.08
N ALA A 275 32.79 0.24 20.20
CA ALA A 275 33.88 0.72 21.06
C ALA A 275 33.48 0.63 22.56
N PRO A 276 34.46 0.59 23.49
CA PRO A 276 34.18 0.69 24.92
C PRO A 276 33.32 1.92 25.26
N GLY A 277 32.31 1.71 26.12
CA GLY A 277 31.30 2.72 26.46
C GLY A 277 30.17 2.86 25.42
N GLY A 278 30.17 2.08 24.33
CA GLY A 278 29.09 2.08 23.35
C GLY A 278 27.83 1.35 23.82
N SER A 279 26.71 1.63 23.15
CA SER A 279 25.39 1.06 23.46
C SER A 279 24.91 0.11 22.35
N PHE A 280 24.11 -0.88 22.72
CA PHE A 280 23.48 -1.81 21.78
C PHE A 280 21.98 -1.91 22.04
N VAL A 281 21.17 -1.79 20.98
CA VAL A 281 19.72 -2.00 21.03
C VAL A 281 19.38 -3.18 20.12
N LEU A 282 18.82 -4.24 20.69
CA LEU A 282 18.46 -5.47 19.97
C LEU A 282 16.97 -5.76 20.13
N LYS A 283 16.26 -5.93 19.02
CA LYS A 283 14.89 -6.45 19.04
C LYS A 283 14.88 -7.95 19.31
N MET A 284 14.06 -8.34 20.27
CA MET A 284 13.76 -9.74 20.60
C MET A 284 12.25 -9.95 20.70
N PHE A 285 11.84 -11.21 20.88
CA PHE A 285 10.44 -11.60 21.00
C PHE A 285 10.19 -12.19 22.40
N THR A 286 9.63 -13.39 22.47
CA THR A 286 9.73 -14.17 23.70
C THR A 286 11.19 -14.49 24.01
N LEU A 287 11.45 -14.82 25.27
CA LEU A 287 12.79 -15.08 25.80
C LEU A 287 12.78 -16.42 26.56
N PHE A 288 12.12 -17.43 26.00
CA PHE A 288 11.86 -18.71 26.67
C PHE A 288 12.82 -19.84 26.24
N GLU A 289 13.49 -19.66 25.11
CA GLU A 289 14.41 -20.62 24.52
C GLU A 289 15.84 -20.44 25.04
N HIS A 290 16.58 -21.55 25.11
CA HIS A 290 17.96 -21.55 25.56
C HIS A 290 18.88 -20.61 24.75
N SER A 291 18.59 -20.41 23.47
CA SER A 291 19.32 -19.48 22.60
C SER A 291 19.22 -18.05 23.15
N SER A 292 18.01 -17.59 23.48
CA SER A 292 17.76 -16.29 24.11
C SER A 292 18.39 -16.20 25.49
N VAL A 293 18.27 -17.24 26.33
CA VAL A 293 18.88 -17.28 27.67
C VAL A 293 20.39 -17.11 27.58
N CYS A 294 21.06 -17.85 26.70
CA CYS A 294 22.50 -17.78 26.53
C CYS A 294 22.95 -16.43 25.95
N LEU A 295 22.21 -15.89 24.98
CA LEU A 295 22.51 -14.62 24.34
C LEU A 295 22.40 -13.46 25.33
N LEU A 296 21.34 -13.45 26.16
CA LEU A 296 21.18 -12.46 27.23
C LEU A 296 22.26 -12.58 28.30
N TYR A 297 22.64 -13.80 28.68
CA TYR A 297 23.74 -14.00 29.62
C TYR A 297 25.07 -13.46 29.07
N LEU A 298 25.36 -13.69 27.78
CA LEU A 298 26.51 -13.09 27.09
C LEU A 298 26.47 -11.57 27.16
N LEU A 299 25.34 -10.94 26.83
CA LEU A 299 25.17 -9.49 26.86
C LEU A 299 25.37 -8.93 28.27
N VAL A 300 24.81 -9.55 29.29
CA VAL A 300 24.98 -9.12 30.70
C VAL A 300 26.44 -9.20 31.15
N CYS A 301 27.21 -10.16 30.64
CA CYS A 301 28.64 -10.22 30.91
C CYS A 301 29.41 -9.10 30.19
N CYS A 302 29.00 -8.72 28.98
CA CYS A 302 29.69 -7.77 28.10
C CYS A 302 29.38 -6.28 28.37
N PHE A 303 28.24 -5.96 28.96
CA PHE A 303 27.76 -4.59 29.17
C PHE A 303 27.60 -4.28 30.66
N ARG A 304 27.60 -2.99 31.05
CA ARG A 304 27.41 -2.62 32.47
C ARG A 304 25.95 -2.71 32.91
N SER A 305 25.03 -2.35 32.03
CA SER A 305 23.58 -2.44 32.28
C SER A 305 22.92 -3.08 31.06
N VAL A 306 21.99 -4.00 31.30
CA VAL A 306 21.19 -4.68 30.28
C VAL A 306 19.75 -4.69 30.73
N ASN A 307 18.88 -4.14 29.89
CA ASN A 307 17.47 -3.93 30.20
C ASN A 307 16.61 -4.61 29.15
N VAL A 308 15.55 -5.30 29.56
CA VAL A 308 14.47 -5.73 28.67
C VAL A 308 13.35 -4.70 28.77
N PHE A 309 12.98 -4.13 27.64
CA PHE A 309 12.04 -3.02 27.54
C PHE A 309 10.97 -3.29 26.50
N LYS A 310 9.70 -3.06 26.83
CA LYS A 310 8.60 -3.08 25.86
C LYS A 310 8.06 -1.66 25.70
N PRO A 311 8.47 -0.91 24.67
CA PRO A 311 7.94 0.42 24.40
C PRO A 311 6.40 0.44 24.42
N ALA A 312 5.80 1.52 24.93
CA ALA A 312 4.37 1.80 24.84
C ALA A 312 3.89 1.75 23.39
N THR A 313 4.72 2.27 22.49
CA THR A 313 4.50 2.32 21.05
C THR A 313 4.67 0.97 20.35
N SER A 314 5.13 -0.09 21.03
CA SER A 314 5.03 -1.47 20.52
C SER A 314 3.68 -2.09 20.87
N LYS A 315 3.04 -2.81 19.94
CA LYS A 315 1.69 -3.37 20.16
C LYS A 315 1.69 -4.29 21.38
N SER A 316 0.89 -3.97 22.39
CA SER A 316 0.92 -4.69 23.68
C SER A 316 0.61 -6.18 23.59
N GLY A 317 -0.17 -6.62 22.59
CA GLY A 317 -0.52 -8.04 22.40
C GLY A 317 0.56 -8.87 21.65
N ASN A 318 1.61 -8.25 21.11
CA ASN A 318 2.69 -8.98 20.45
C ASN A 318 3.81 -9.36 21.42
N SER A 319 4.68 -10.29 21.00
CA SER A 319 5.80 -10.73 21.83
C SER A 319 7.02 -9.81 21.74
N GLU A 320 6.98 -8.75 20.93
CA GLU A 320 8.14 -7.89 20.66
C GLU A 320 8.57 -7.13 21.93
N VAL A 321 9.87 -7.21 22.21
CA VAL A 321 10.58 -6.48 23.27
C VAL A 321 11.94 -6.03 22.73
N TYR A 322 12.60 -5.08 23.39
CA TYR A 322 13.93 -4.61 23.05
C TYR A 322 14.86 -4.86 24.23
N VAL A 323 16.02 -5.44 23.94
CA VAL A 323 17.14 -5.54 24.86
C VAL A 323 18.01 -4.31 24.65
N VAL A 324 18.13 -3.48 25.69
CA VAL A 324 18.92 -2.25 25.68
C VAL A 324 20.14 -2.45 26.57
N CYS A 325 21.29 -2.55 25.93
CA CYS A 325 22.58 -2.74 26.57
C CYS A 325 23.37 -1.43 26.57
N LEU A 326 23.84 -1.00 27.74
CA LEU A 326 24.54 0.26 27.94
C LEU A 326 25.97 0.01 28.44
N ASP A 327 26.87 0.90 28.04
CA ASP A 327 28.29 0.92 28.41
C ASP A 327 28.99 -0.42 28.16
N PHE A 328 29.26 -0.73 26.90
CA PHE A 328 30.07 -1.89 26.52
C PHE A 328 31.43 -1.87 27.24
N LYS A 329 31.79 -2.95 27.94
CA LYS A 329 32.95 -2.95 28.87
C LYS A 329 34.28 -2.87 28.14
N SER A 330 34.62 -3.91 27.37
CA SER A 330 35.91 -4.02 26.68
C SER A 330 35.84 -5.06 25.57
N LYS A 331 36.48 -4.77 24.43
CA LYS A 331 36.68 -5.75 23.36
C LYS A 331 37.65 -6.86 23.78
N ASP A 332 38.65 -6.55 24.60
CA ASP A 332 39.73 -7.49 24.93
C ASP A 332 39.24 -8.67 25.77
N ASP A 333 38.30 -8.42 26.69
CA ASP A 333 37.74 -9.45 27.58
C ASP A 333 36.89 -10.47 26.81
N VAL A 334 36.11 -10.00 25.82
CA VAL A 334 35.26 -10.87 25.00
C VAL A 334 36.02 -11.50 23.84
N ARG A 335 37.18 -10.96 23.44
CA ARG A 335 37.94 -11.36 22.23
C ARG A 335 38.16 -12.87 22.08
N PRO A 336 38.53 -13.63 23.14
CA PRO A 336 38.71 -15.08 23.01
C PRO A 336 37.41 -15.81 22.62
N LEU A 337 36.30 -15.45 23.25
CA LEU A 337 34.98 -16.00 22.93
C LEU A 337 34.51 -15.52 21.56
N LEU A 338 34.60 -14.22 21.29
CA LEU A 338 34.21 -13.60 20.03
C LEU A 338 34.91 -14.25 18.83
N SER A 339 36.19 -14.61 18.97
CA SER A 339 36.92 -15.34 17.92
C SER A 339 36.29 -16.71 17.61
N LYS A 340 35.76 -17.41 18.63
CA LYS A 340 35.03 -18.67 18.45
C LYS A 340 33.64 -18.43 17.83
N LEU A 341 32.94 -17.37 18.23
CA LEU A 341 31.63 -17.02 17.65
C LEU A 341 31.74 -16.65 16.17
N ILE A 342 32.75 -15.85 15.81
CA ILE A 342 33.03 -15.49 14.42
C ILE A 342 33.26 -16.75 13.58
N ARG A 343 34.07 -17.72 14.06
CA ARG A 343 34.32 -18.99 13.34
C ARG A 343 33.06 -19.83 13.13
N ASN A 344 32.08 -19.73 14.04
CA ASN A 344 30.81 -20.45 13.99
C ASN A 344 29.66 -19.47 13.69
N TYR A 345 29.90 -18.47 12.83
CA TYR A 345 28.91 -17.47 12.46
C TYR A 345 28.01 -18.00 11.34
N GLY A 346 26.70 -17.77 11.46
CA GLY A 346 25.72 -18.14 10.44
C GLY A 346 24.42 -18.74 11.02
N PRO A 347 23.49 -19.13 10.14
CA PRO A 347 22.15 -19.60 10.53
C PRO A 347 22.14 -20.94 11.27
N ASP A 348 23.05 -21.85 10.93
CA ASP A 348 22.93 -23.27 11.31
C ASP A 348 23.40 -23.58 12.74
N ILE A 349 24.16 -22.68 13.36
CA ILE A 349 24.81 -22.97 14.65
C ILE A 349 23.80 -23.04 15.80
N ILE A 350 22.80 -22.15 15.80
CA ILE A 350 21.85 -22.00 16.91
C ILE A 350 20.85 -23.16 16.97
N SER A 351 20.55 -23.79 15.83
CA SER A 351 19.69 -24.98 15.79
C SER A 351 20.41 -26.25 16.21
N THR A 352 21.75 -26.28 16.15
CA THR A 352 22.56 -27.48 16.37
C THR A 352 23.29 -27.50 17.71
N ALA A 353 23.63 -26.34 18.27
CA ALA A 353 24.39 -26.22 19.50
C ALA A 353 23.90 -25.09 20.41
N ALA A 354 23.93 -25.34 21.71
CA ALA A 354 23.72 -24.28 22.70
C ALA A 354 24.97 -23.41 22.80
N LEU A 355 24.80 -22.07 22.81
CA LEU A 355 25.91 -21.14 23.00
C LEU A 355 26.69 -21.43 24.29
N PHE A 356 25.99 -21.71 25.39
CA PHE A 356 26.59 -22.15 26.65
C PHE A 356 25.88 -23.39 27.22
N PRO A 357 26.63 -24.29 27.88
CA PRO A 357 26.05 -25.33 28.73
C PRO A 357 25.17 -24.71 29.84
N LYS A 358 24.06 -25.37 30.17
CA LYS A 358 23.17 -24.92 31.26
C LYS A 358 23.91 -24.79 32.61
N SER A 359 24.90 -25.66 32.86
CA SER A 359 25.71 -25.65 34.09
C SER A 359 26.55 -24.37 34.26
N CYS A 360 26.81 -23.64 33.19
CA CYS A 360 27.61 -22.42 33.21
C CYS A 360 26.78 -21.16 33.41
N ILE A 361 25.44 -21.26 33.31
CA ILE A 361 24.54 -20.15 33.58
C ILE A 361 24.24 -20.10 35.08
N PRO A 362 24.59 -19.01 35.79
CA PRO A 362 24.34 -18.87 37.21
C PRO A 362 22.85 -18.99 37.54
N SER A 363 22.51 -19.70 38.62
CA SER A 363 21.12 -19.81 39.09
C SER A 363 20.51 -18.47 39.48
N SER A 364 21.32 -17.53 39.96
CA SER A 364 20.88 -16.15 40.24
C SER A 364 20.43 -15.42 38.97
N PHE A 365 21.15 -15.60 37.86
CA PHE A 365 20.75 -15.06 36.56
C PHE A 365 19.49 -15.75 36.05
N LEU A 366 19.45 -17.09 36.05
CA LEU A 366 18.28 -17.84 35.57
C LEU A 366 17.00 -17.47 36.31
N ARG A 367 17.07 -17.31 37.63
CA ARG A 367 15.92 -16.88 38.43
C ARG A 367 15.44 -15.49 38.04
N GLN A 368 16.35 -14.52 37.90
CA GLN A 368 15.97 -13.17 37.47
C GLN A 368 15.39 -13.19 36.05
N HIS A 369 15.95 -14.01 35.16
CA HIS A 369 15.44 -14.20 33.82
C HIS A 369 14.01 -14.77 33.81
N GLU A 370 13.73 -15.79 34.63
CA GLU A 370 12.36 -16.32 34.83
C GLU A 370 11.38 -15.23 35.29
N GLU A 371 11.77 -14.40 36.26
CA GLU A 371 10.95 -13.29 36.78
C GLU A 371 10.65 -12.24 35.70
N ILE A 372 11.64 -11.90 34.88
CA ILE A 372 11.47 -10.98 33.74
C ILE A 372 10.52 -11.58 32.69
N CYS A 373 10.72 -12.85 32.34
CA CYS A 373 9.88 -13.56 31.39
C CYS A 373 8.42 -13.66 31.86
N ALA A 374 8.19 -13.96 33.14
CA ALA A 374 6.87 -13.99 33.75
C ALA A 374 6.18 -12.61 33.70
N PHE A 375 6.92 -11.53 33.95
CA PHE A 375 6.37 -10.18 33.89
C PHE A 375 5.85 -9.80 32.48
N PHE A 376 6.64 -10.04 31.43
CA PHE A 376 6.22 -9.72 30.06
C PHE A 376 5.14 -10.68 29.55
N HIS A 377 5.17 -11.94 29.97
CA HIS A 377 4.13 -12.93 29.71
C HIS A 377 2.77 -12.47 30.25
N GLU A 378 2.72 -12.04 31.52
CA GLU A 378 1.49 -11.55 32.16
C GLU A 378 0.91 -10.33 31.43
N LEU A 379 1.75 -9.35 31.09
CA LEU A 379 1.33 -8.16 30.31
C LEU A 379 0.71 -8.54 28.97
N GLN A 380 1.30 -9.50 28.26
CA GLN A 380 0.83 -9.93 26.96
C GLN A 380 -0.48 -10.71 27.05
N ILE A 381 -0.58 -11.67 27.97
CA ILE A 381 -1.81 -12.45 28.18
C ILE A 381 -2.97 -11.54 28.56
N ASN A 382 -2.77 -10.65 29.53
CA ASN A 382 -3.81 -9.72 29.97
C ASN A 382 -4.31 -8.85 28.80
N THR A 383 -3.39 -8.36 27.97
CA THR A 383 -3.75 -7.58 26.77
C THR A 383 -4.54 -8.39 25.76
N ILE A 384 -4.15 -9.64 25.46
CA ILE A 384 -4.86 -10.48 24.49
C ILE A 384 -6.26 -10.81 25.01
N GLN A 385 -6.38 -11.14 26.30
CA GLN A 385 -7.67 -11.46 26.92
C GLN A 385 -8.60 -10.25 26.98
N GLU A 386 -8.11 -9.07 27.35
CA GLU A 386 -8.86 -7.82 27.32
C GLU A 386 -9.38 -7.53 25.91
N ASN A 387 -8.52 -7.64 24.89
CA ASN A 387 -8.92 -7.43 23.51
C ASN A 387 -9.99 -8.41 23.04
N LEU A 388 -9.89 -9.69 23.44
CA LEU A 388 -10.89 -10.70 23.13
C LEU A 388 -12.25 -10.38 23.78
N GLN A 389 -12.25 -9.90 25.04
CA GLN A 389 -13.47 -9.48 25.73
C GLN A 389 -14.11 -8.28 25.04
N LEU A 390 -13.32 -7.23 24.78
CA LEU A 390 -13.79 -6.02 24.09
C LEU A 390 -14.27 -6.29 22.66
N PHE A 391 -13.71 -7.31 22.00
CA PHE A 391 -14.16 -7.72 20.67
C PHE A 391 -15.56 -8.35 20.70
N THR A 392 -15.91 -9.05 21.79
CA THR A 392 -17.25 -9.64 21.96
C THR A 392 -18.29 -8.60 22.34
N SER A 393 -17.98 -7.72 23.29
CA SER A 393 -18.82 -6.56 23.57
C SER A 393 -17.98 -5.39 24.11
N MET A 394 -18.22 -4.21 23.56
CA MET A 394 -17.61 -2.96 24.01
C MET A 394 -18.72 -1.92 24.20
N THR A 395 -18.85 -1.41 25.42
CA THR A 395 -19.85 -0.37 25.73
C THR A 395 -19.41 1.01 25.23
N ALA A 396 -20.34 1.95 25.16
CA ALA A 396 -20.04 3.33 24.77
C ALA A 396 -19.07 4.01 25.76
N GLU A 397 -19.19 3.70 27.05
CA GLU A 397 -18.31 4.22 28.11
C GLU A 397 -16.89 3.67 27.98
N GLN A 398 -16.74 2.37 27.69
CA GLN A 398 -15.43 1.76 27.45
C GLN A 398 -14.77 2.36 26.21
N ARG A 399 -15.53 2.55 25.13
CA ARG A 399 -15.06 3.22 23.92
C ARG A 399 -14.55 4.64 24.23
N LYS A 400 -15.36 5.45 24.92
CA LYS A 400 -14.99 6.80 25.33
C LYS A 400 -13.74 6.83 26.21
N ARG A 401 -13.62 5.90 27.17
CA ARG A 401 -12.43 5.78 28.02
C ARG A 401 -11.18 5.44 27.21
N LEU A 402 -11.28 4.54 26.23
CA LEU A 402 -10.16 4.19 25.34
C LEU A 402 -9.71 5.38 24.51
N ASP A 403 -10.64 6.18 23.99
CA ASP A 403 -10.31 7.41 23.25
C ASP A 403 -9.56 8.41 24.14
N GLN A 404 -10.02 8.62 25.38
CA GLN A 404 -9.32 9.47 26.35
C GLN A 404 -7.91 8.95 26.68
N LEU A 405 -7.74 7.63 26.87
CA LEU A 405 -6.44 7.00 27.09
C LEU A 405 -5.49 7.21 25.90
N ARG A 406 -6.01 7.07 24.67
CA ARG A 406 -5.24 7.24 23.43
C ARG A 406 -4.71 8.67 23.28
N GLU A 407 -5.58 9.66 23.48
CA GLU A 407 -5.21 11.07 23.45
C GLU A 407 -4.21 11.42 24.55
N CYS A 408 -4.48 10.98 25.78
CA CYS A 408 -3.60 11.20 26.92
C CYS A 408 -2.21 10.59 26.68
N ALA A 409 -2.14 9.37 26.15
CA ALA A 409 -0.87 8.71 25.81
C ALA A 409 -0.06 9.48 24.76
N ALA A 410 -0.70 10.05 23.75
CA ALA A 410 0.00 10.86 22.73
C ALA A 410 0.54 12.17 23.29
N GLN A 411 -0.25 12.87 24.12
CA GLN A 411 0.24 14.09 24.79
C GLN A 411 1.38 13.76 25.77
N PHE A 412 1.21 12.71 26.57
CA PHE A 412 2.22 12.25 27.51
C PHE A 412 3.53 11.87 26.80
N TYR A 413 3.46 11.21 25.64
CA TYR A 413 4.62 10.86 24.83
C TYR A 413 5.43 12.11 24.44
N VAL A 414 4.77 13.09 23.81
CA VAL A 414 5.43 14.31 23.32
C VAL A 414 6.03 15.10 24.49
N GLN A 415 5.32 15.19 25.61
CA GLN A 415 5.79 15.89 26.81
C GLN A 415 6.97 15.18 27.48
N ARG A 416 6.85 13.86 27.71
CA ARG A 416 7.88 13.07 28.40
C ARG A 416 9.19 13.04 27.64
N PHE A 417 9.13 12.86 26.33
CA PHE A 417 10.31 12.73 25.48
C PHE A 417 10.70 14.04 24.79
N GLN A 418 10.04 15.15 25.14
CA GLN A 418 10.33 16.50 24.65
C GLN A 418 10.43 16.57 23.11
N VAL A 419 9.52 15.90 22.41
CA VAL A 419 9.54 15.85 20.95
C VAL A 419 9.24 17.24 20.40
N GLN A 420 10.14 17.77 19.58
CA GLN A 420 9.97 19.09 18.94
C GLN A 420 9.78 18.96 17.43
N SER A 421 9.17 19.98 16.83
CA SER A 421 9.03 20.06 15.38
C SER A 421 10.39 20.22 14.69
N LEU A 422 10.63 19.43 13.64
CA LEU A 422 11.84 19.48 12.84
C LEU A 422 11.54 20.01 11.43
N SER A 423 12.31 21.00 10.99
CA SER A 423 12.21 21.51 9.62
C SER A 423 12.70 20.47 8.61
N ARG A 424 12.01 20.35 7.46
CA ARG A 424 12.41 19.47 6.35
C ARG A 424 13.85 19.67 5.87
N LYS A 425 14.42 20.87 6.04
CA LYS A 425 15.84 21.15 5.69
C LYS A 425 16.85 20.36 6.53
N ARG A 426 16.42 19.78 7.66
CA ARG A 426 17.23 18.98 8.59
C ARG A 426 16.90 17.49 8.53
N TRP A 427 16.01 17.08 7.63
CA TRP A 427 15.74 15.67 7.37
C TRP A 427 16.96 14.98 6.75
N VAL A 428 17.06 13.66 6.93
CA VAL A 428 18.14 12.87 6.34
C VAL A 428 17.94 12.79 4.82
N CYS A 429 16.74 12.49 4.37
CA CYS A 429 16.33 12.62 2.98
C CYS A 429 16.13 14.10 2.62
N ARG A 430 17.02 14.60 1.75
CA ARG A 430 16.92 15.97 1.20
C ARG A 430 16.24 16.03 -0.17
N GLY A 431 15.91 14.89 -0.77
CA GLY A 431 15.16 14.81 -2.02
C GLY A 431 13.66 15.07 -1.81
N GLY A 432 12.99 15.59 -2.85
CA GLY A 432 11.53 15.62 -2.92
C GLY A 432 10.97 14.21 -2.79
N SER A 433 9.70 14.08 -2.41
CA SER A 433 9.05 12.77 -2.38
C SER A 433 9.07 12.21 -3.80
N LEU A 434 9.91 11.21 -4.05
CA LEU A 434 9.68 10.31 -5.18
C LEU A 434 8.22 9.86 -5.03
N ALA A 435 7.37 10.25 -5.97
CA ALA A 435 6.11 9.56 -6.14
C ALA A 435 6.54 8.12 -6.43
N TRP A 436 6.21 7.23 -5.51
CA TRP A 436 6.22 5.82 -5.80
C TRP A 436 4.78 5.53 -6.17
N GLY A 437 4.57 4.80 -7.27
CA GLY A 437 3.34 4.04 -7.45
C GLY A 437 2.98 3.41 -6.12
N LYS A 438 1.75 3.70 -5.62
CA LYS A 438 1.30 3.30 -4.28
C LYS A 438 1.80 1.87 -4.00
N PRO A 439 2.55 1.61 -2.91
CA PRO A 439 2.95 0.26 -2.56
C PRO A 439 1.71 -0.61 -2.62
N CYS A 440 1.73 -1.64 -3.47
CA CYS A 440 0.64 -2.60 -3.51
C CYS A 440 0.57 -3.19 -2.10
N GLN A 441 -0.42 -2.77 -1.32
CA GLN A 441 -0.59 -3.28 0.04
C GLN A 441 -0.78 -4.78 -0.12
N ARG A 442 0.00 -5.60 0.61
CA ARG A 442 -0.27 -7.03 0.71
C ARG A 442 -1.74 -7.15 1.14
N LYS A 443 -2.63 -7.49 0.22
CA LYS A 443 -4.06 -7.65 0.51
C LYS A 443 -4.25 -9.01 1.17
N GLN A 444 -3.77 -9.12 2.41
CA GLN A 444 -3.98 -10.31 3.23
C GLN A 444 -5.44 -10.32 3.68
N MET A 445 -6.26 -11.15 3.03
CA MET A 445 -7.67 -11.34 3.39
C MET A 445 -7.87 -12.64 4.17
N GLY A 446 -8.84 -12.65 5.10
CA GLY A 446 -9.29 -13.84 5.82
C GLY A 446 -8.56 -14.14 7.15
N SER A 447 -9.05 -15.14 7.87
CA SER A 447 -8.48 -15.64 9.12
C SER A 447 -7.17 -16.43 8.91
N PHE A 448 -6.43 -16.71 9.98
CA PHE A 448 -5.21 -17.55 9.88
C PHE A 448 -5.53 -18.93 9.32
N ASN A 449 -6.62 -19.55 9.77
CA ASN A 449 -7.06 -20.86 9.28
C ASN A 449 -7.46 -20.81 7.79
N GLN A 450 -8.16 -19.76 7.35
CA GLN A 450 -8.49 -19.58 5.93
C GLN A 450 -7.24 -19.38 5.07
N ARG A 451 -6.22 -18.66 5.55
CA ARG A 451 -4.94 -18.53 4.83
C ARG A 451 -4.20 -19.85 4.76
N LYS A 452 -4.23 -20.65 5.83
CA LYS A 452 -3.65 -22.00 5.85
C LYS A 452 -4.34 -22.90 4.84
N GLU A 453 -5.67 -22.83 4.71
CA GLU A 453 -6.43 -23.54 3.68
C GLU A 453 -6.08 -23.06 2.26
N MET A 454 -5.95 -21.75 2.05
CA MET A 454 -5.57 -21.16 0.76
C MET A 454 -4.14 -21.50 0.35
N GLN A 455 -3.24 -21.74 1.30
CA GLN A 455 -1.86 -22.20 1.04
C GLN A 455 -1.84 -23.58 0.38
N PHE A 456 -2.88 -24.40 0.57
CA PHE A 456 -3.03 -25.70 -0.10
C PHE A 456 -3.67 -25.62 -1.49
N LYS A 457 -4.02 -24.41 -1.97
CA LYS A 457 -4.59 -24.22 -3.32
C LYS A 457 -3.51 -23.92 -4.36
N GLU A 458 -3.69 -24.49 -5.55
CA GLU A 458 -2.81 -24.28 -6.71
C GLU A 458 -2.83 -22.82 -7.19
N TRP A 459 -1.74 -22.36 -7.80
CA TRP A 459 -1.60 -20.98 -8.30
C TRP A 459 -2.74 -20.57 -9.24
N ARG A 460 -3.26 -21.50 -10.07
CA ARG A 460 -4.39 -21.25 -10.98
C ARG A 460 -5.65 -20.83 -10.23
N GLN A 461 -5.93 -21.49 -9.11
CA GLN A 461 -7.10 -21.19 -8.28
C GLN A 461 -6.92 -19.85 -7.59
N ARG A 462 -5.70 -19.52 -7.13
CA ARG A 462 -5.38 -18.21 -6.57
C ARG A 462 -5.48 -17.07 -7.59
N LEU A 463 -5.09 -17.32 -8.84
CA LEU A 463 -5.19 -16.36 -9.93
C LEU A 463 -6.66 -16.12 -10.33
N ALA A 464 -7.44 -17.19 -10.47
CA ALA A 464 -8.84 -17.13 -10.90
C ALA A 464 -9.80 -16.52 -9.86
N HIS A 465 -9.47 -16.61 -8.57
CA HIS A 465 -10.28 -16.03 -7.48
C HIS A 465 -9.57 -14.86 -6.80
N GLY A 466 -8.49 -14.36 -7.42
CA GLY A 466 -7.62 -13.32 -6.88
C GLY A 466 -7.96 -11.93 -7.40
N PRO A 467 -7.29 -10.90 -6.89
CA PRO A 467 -7.54 -9.51 -7.27
C PRO A 467 -7.18 -9.20 -8.74
N TYR A 468 -6.50 -10.12 -9.43
CA TYR A 468 -6.06 -9.96 -10.81
C TYR A 468 -7.04 -10.54 -11.85
N GLN A 469 -8.12 -11.22 -11.43
CA GLN A 469 -9.04 -11.89 -12.35
C GLN A 469 -9.58 -10.96 -13.44
N ALA A 470 -10.14 -9.80 -13.06
CA ALA A 470 -10.68 -8.83 -14.00
C ALA A 470 -9.62 -8.32 -15.00
N TRP A 471 -8.38 -8.13 -14.53
CA TRP A 471 -7.28 -7.68 -15.39
C TRP A 471 -6.85 -8.76 -16.40
N ILE A 472 -6.87 -10.02 -15.98
CA ILE A 472 -6.55 -11.15 -16.84
C ILE A 472 -7.63 -11.35 -17.90
N GLU A 473 -8.90 -11.24 -17.51
CA GLU A 473 -10.05 -11.31 -18.42
C GLU A 473 -10.00 -10.19 -19.47
N GLU A 474 -9.62 -8.97 -19.09
CA GLU A 474 -9.38 -7.85 -20.02
C GLU A 474 -8.21 -8.15 -20.98
N HIS A 475 -7.10 -8.71 -20.47
CA HIS A 475 -5.94 -9.04 -21.29
C HIS A 475 -6.24 -10.12 -22.35
N PHE A 476 -7.16 -11.04 -22.07
CA PHE A 476 -7.59 -12.05 -23.03
C PHE A 476 -8.55 -11.51 -24.10
N GLN A 477 -9.16 -10.34 -23.90
CA GLN A 477 -10.16 -9.76 -24.80
C GLN A 477 -9.59 -8.71 -25.77
N CYS A 478 -8.37 -8.22 -25.55
CA CYS A 478 -7.75 -7.19 -26.38
C CYS A 478 -6.73 -7.80 -27.36
N GLU A 479 -6.98 -7.73 -28.68
CA GLU A 479 -6.02 -8.15 -29.71
C GLU A 479 -4.85 -7.15 -29.85
N GLU A 480 -5.04 -5.90 -29.43
CA GLU A 480 -4.03 -4.84 -29.44
C GLU A 480 -3.44 -4.71 -28.03
N GLY A 481 -2.22 -5.20 -27.81
CA GLY A 481 -1.55 -5.03 -26.52
C GLY A 481 -1.49 -3.56 -26.11
N HIS A 482 -1.78 -3.26 -24.84
CA HIS A 482 -1.62 -1.90 -24.30
C HIS A 482 -0.19 -1.41 -24.56
N GLY A 483 -0.04 -0.52 -25.55
CA GLY A 483 1.25 -0.01 -25.97
C GLY A 483 1.77 1.00 -24.96
N PHE A 484 2.56 0.56 -23.98
CA PHE A 484 3.39 1.49 -23.23
C PHE A 484 4.48 2.00 -24.17
N VAL A 485 4.39 3.28 -24.54
CA VAL A 485 5.39 3.96 -25.37
C VAL A 485 6.12 4.97 -24.48
N LEU A 486 7.40 4.71 -24.20
CA LEU A 486 8.30 5.71 -23.66
C LEU A 486 8.66 6.66 -24.81
N THR A 487 8.40 7.96 -24.66
CA THR A 487 8.60 8.96 -25.73
C THR A 487 9.70 9.95 -25.39
N GLY A 488 10.45 10.37 -26.41
CA GLY A 488 11.58 11.30 -26.34
C GLY A 488 12.88 10.66 -25.82
N PRO A 489 14.06 11.23 -26.12
CA PRO A 489 15.23 11.01 -25.29
C PRO A 489 15.02 11.72 -23.94
N ALA A 490 15.37 11.06 -22.82
CA ALA A 490 15.32 11.71 -21.51
C ALA A 490 16.24 12.93 -21.50
N ALA A 491 15.70 14.11 -21.21
CA ALA A 491 16.45 15.36 -21.38
C ALA A 491 17.58 15.55 -20.35
N GLU A 492 17.70 14.70 -19.32
CA GLU A 492 18.52 14.97 -18.14
C GLU A 492 19.03 13.68 -17.44
N CYS A 493 19.90 12.91 -18.10
CA CYS A 493 20.72 11.86 -17.45
C CYS A 493 22.18 12.31 -17.37
N ASP A 494 22.79 12.26 -16.19
CA ASP A 494 24.23 12.48 -16.04
C ASP A 494 24.98 11.18 -16.32
N LEU A 495 25.33 10.96 -17.58
CA LEU A 495 26.06 9.78 -18.01
C LEU A 495 27.43 9.61 -17.33
N ASN A 496 27.98 10.66 -16.68
CA ASN A 496 29.21 10.53 -15.90
C ASN A 496 28.99 9.85 -14.55
N ALA A 497 27.75 9.83 -14.04
CA ALA A 497 27.37 9.16 -12.81
C ALA A 497 27.14 7.66 -13.00
N TRP A 498 27.14 7.15 -14.24
CA TRP A 498 26.88 5.74 -14.53
C TRP A 498 28.08 4.86 -14.14
N PHE A 499 27.81 3.76 -13.44
CA PHE A 499 28.83 2.83 -12.96
C PHE A 499 28.37 1.38 -13.09
N SER A 500 29.33 0.48 -13.36
CA SER A 500 29.09 -0.97 -13.38
C SER A 500 29.07 -1.54 -11.98
N HIS A 501 27.92 -2.04 -11.53
CA HIS A 501 27.78 -2.71 -10.24
C HIS A 501 27.77 -4.24 -10.40
N VAL A 502 28.59 -4.92 -9.61
CA VAL A 502 28.79 -6.38 -9.70
C VAL A 502 28.39 -7.03 -8.39
N GLY A 503 27.63 -8.11 -8.45
CA GLY A 503 27.23 -8.92 -7.29
C GLY A 503 27.30 -10.41 -7.55
N ALA A 504 26.66 -11.20 -6.69
CA ALA A 504 26.47 -12.62 -6.94
C ALA A 504 25.61 -12.88 -8.18
N ALA A 505 25.91 -13.97 -8.90
CA ALA A 505 25.05 -14.44 -9.95
C ALA A 505 23.66 -14.79 -9.40
N LEU A 506 22.61 -14.40 -10.12
CA LEU A 506 21.23 -14.66 -9.68
C LEU A 506 20.93 -16.16 -9.82
N PRO A 507 20.48 -16.85 -8.76
CA PRO A 507 20.03 -18.24 -8.88
C PRO A 507 18.60 -18.34 -9.42
N LYS A 508 17.77 -17.32 -9.15
CA LYS A 508 16.38 -17.17 -9.61
C LYS A 508 15.96 -15.72 -9.38
N VAL A 509 15.07 -15.19 -10.22
CA VAL A 509 14.43 -13.89 -10.01
C VAL A 509 13.21 -14.10 -9.11
N ARG A 510 13.33 -13.67 -7.85
CA ARG A 510 12.31 -13.76 -6.80
C ARG A 510 11.67 -12.42 -6.48
N SER A 511 12.30 -11.33 -6.89
CA SER A 511 11.76 -9.98 -6.78
C SER A 511 12.19 -9.16 -7.98
N SER A 512 11.40 -8.12 -8.25
CA SER A 512 11.74 -7.10 -9.23
C SER A 512 11.16 -5.76 -8.74
N ALA A 513 11.90 -4.68 -8.95
CA ALA A 513 11.38 -3.32 -8.82
C ALA A 513 10.42 -2.96 -9.97
N PHE A 514 10.42 -3.76 -11.03
CA PHE A 514 9.74 -3.47 -12.29
C PHE A 514 8.52 -4.39 -12.52
N CYS A 515 8.21 -5.31 -11.60
CA CYS A 515 7.10 -6.24 -11.71
C CYS A 515 6.32 -6.33 -10.39
N ASP A 516 5.00 -6.52 -10.47
CA ASP A 516 4.16 -6.77 -9.30
C ASP A 516 4.60 -8.07 -8.59
N PRO A 517 4.80 -8.03 -7.26
CA PRO A 517 5.30 -9.18 -6.51
C PRO A 517 4.42 -10.41 -6.60
N GLU A 518 3.10 -10.27 -6.48
CA GLU A 518 2.19 -11.43 -6.44
C GLU A 518 2.12 -12.08 -7.82
N LEU A 519 2.13 -11.28 -8.90
CA LEU A 519 2.23 -11.79 -10.27
C LEU A 519 3.55 -12.53 -10.52
N LEU A 520 4.67 -12.01 -10.02
CA LEU A 520 5.98 -12.66 -10.15
C LEU A 520 6.04 -13.98 -9.37
N ASP A 521 5.47 -14.03 -8.16
CA ASP A 521 5.38 -15.25 -7.37
C ASP A 521 4.54 -16.31 -8.08
N MET A 522 3.35 -15.95 -8.60
CA MET A 522 2.51 -16.86 -9.37
C MET A 522 3.19 -17.34 -10.66
N LEU A 523 3.92 -16.46 -11.36
CA LEU A 523 4.72 -16.84 -12.54
C LEU A 523 5.82 -17.85 -12.18
N ASN A 524 6.53 -17.61 -11.08
CA ASN A 524 7.57 -18.51 -10.59
C ASN A 524 7.01 -19.89 -10.24
N GLU A 525 5.85 -19.96 -9.60
CA GLU A 525 5.17 -21.22 -9.29
C GLU A 525 4.71 -21.97 -10.55
N ALA A 526 4.10 -21.27 -11.51
CA ALA A 526 3.64 -21.88 -12.77
C ALA A 526 4.79 -22.48 -13.59
N LEU A 527 5.95 -21.82 -13.58
CA LEU A 527 7.15 -22.30 -14.26
C LEU A 527 7.82 -23.49 -13.55
N ASP A 528 7.83 -23.49 -12.21
CA ASP A 528 8.34 -24.62 -11.43
C ASP A 528 7.49 -25.89 -11.63
N GLU A 529 6.15 -25.76 -11.65
CA GLU A 529 5.22 -26.85 -11.95
C GLU A 529 5.48 -27.43 -13.35
N ARG A 530 5.61 -26.56 -14.37
CA ARG A 530 5.91 -26.98 -15.75
C ARG A 530 7.25 -27.71 -15.85
N THR A 531 8.25 -27.28 -15.09
CA THR A 531 9.57 -27.93 -15.04
C THR A 531 9.50 -29.35 -14.52
N LEU A 532 8.68 -29.60 -13.48
CA LEU A 532 8.46 -30.93 -12.91
C LEU A 532 7.77 -31.84 -13.94
N VAL A 533 6.71 -31.35 -14.59
CA VAL A 533 5.99 -32.11 -15.63
C VAL A 533 6.91 -32.52 -16.78
N LEU A 534 7.80 -31.62 -17.24
CA LEU A 534 8.77 -31.92 -18.31
C LEU A 534 9.84 -32.96 -17.90
N LYS A 535 10.17 -33.05 -16.60
CA LYS A 535 11.10 -34.07 -16.08
C LYS A 535 10.44 -35.44 -15.93
N GLU A 536 9.16 -35.48 -15.58
CA GLU A 536 8.41 -36.73 -15.39
C GLU A 536 7.84 -37.29 -16.70
N GLN A 537 7.52 -36.42 -17.67
CA GLN A 537 7.05 -36.80 -19.00
C GLN A 537 7.71 -35.89 -20.06
N PRO A 538 8.71 -36.37 -20.82
CA PRO A 538 9.24 -35.63 -21.95
C PRO A 538 8.13 -35.46 -23.00
N LEU A 539 7.56 -34.25 -23.09
CA LEU A 539 6.58 -33.78 -24.09
C LEU A 539 5.98 -34.92 -24.95
N ALA A 540 4.98 -35.62 -24.41
CA ALA A 540 3.98 -36.20 -25.30
C ALA A 540 3.31 -35.03 -26.02
N LYS A 541 3.18 -35.11 -27.35
CA LYS A 541 2.55 -34.11 -28.25
C LYS A 541 1.08 -33.77 -27.94
N ASN A 542 0.57 -34.10 -26.76
CA ASN A 542 -0.85 -34.12 -26.42
C ASN A 542 -1.15 -33.31 -25.13
N THR A 543 -0.56 -32.13 -24.95
CA THR A 543 -1.22 -31.11 -24.12
C THR A 543 -2.41 -30.55 -24.93
N PRO A 544 -3.64 -30.53 -24.39
CA PRO A 544 -4.78 -29.96 -25.09
C PRO A 544 -4.48 -28.49 -25.43
N GLU A 545 -4.64 -28.14 -26.71
CA GLU A 545 -4.42 -26.78 -27.17
C GLU A 545 -5.37 -25.83 -26.42
N CYS A 546 -4.80 -24.78 -25.85
CA CYS A 546 -5.58 -23.68 -25.28
C CYS A 546 -6.38 -23.04 -26.41
N GLY A 547 -7.72 -23.11 -26.37
CA GLY A 547 -8.59 -22.59 -27.43
C GLY A 547 -8.40 -21.11 -27.76
N SER A 548 -7.92 -20.30 -26.79
CA SER A 548 -7.55 -18.90 -26.97
C SER A 548 -6.15 -18.72 -27.59
N CYS A 549 -5.29 -19.74 -27.48
CA CYS A 549 -3.95 -19.82 -28.06
C CYS A 549 -3.96 -20.52 -29.44
N SER A 550 -5.10 -21.14 -29.79
CA SER A 550 -5.40 -21.74 -31.10
C SER A 550 -5.88 -20.71 -32.14
N ILE A 551 -6.07 -19.44 -31.74
CA ILE A 551 -6.42 -18.33 -32.65
C ILE A 551 -5.17 -17.93 -33.44
N GLY A 552 -4.83 -18.74 -34.43
CA GLY A 552 -3.74 -18.50 -35.37
C GLY A 552 -2.36 -18.58 -34.71
N THR A 553 -1.45 -19.34 -35.31
CA THR A 553 -0.03 -19.11 -35.10
C THR A 553 0.30 -17.69 -35.57
N SER A 554 0.18 -16.70 -34.68
CA SER A 554 0.56 -15.32 -34.96
C SER A 554 2.09 -15.30 -35.09
N SER A 555 2.55 -15.57 -36.31
CA SER A 555 3.96 -15.51 -36.64
C SER A 555 4.52 -14.12 -36.29
N PRO A 556 5.83 -13.98 -36.04
CA PRO A 556 6.49 -12.69 -35.88
C PRO A 556 6.18 -11.66 -36.99
N ALA A 557 5.58 -12.09 -38.12
CA ALA A 557 5.15 -11.20 -39.19
C ALA A 557 4.13 -10.14 -38.77
N SER A 558 3.26 -10.34 -37.77
CA SER A 558 2.31 -9.28 -37.37
C SER A 558 3.05 -8.05 -36.81
N ILE A 559 3.99 -8.30 -35.90
CA ILE A 559 4.87 -7.30 -35.29
C ILE A 559 5.75 -6.65 -36.37
N LEU A 560 6.35 -7.47 -37.26
CA LEU A 560 7.20 -6.95 -38.33
C LEU A 560 6.41 -6.13 -39.36
N ASN A 561 5.17 -6.50 -39.69
CA ASN A 561 4.28 -5.73 -40.58
C ASN A 561 3.81 -4.41 -39.95
N GLU A 562 3.53 -4.38 -38.64
CA GLU A 562 3.26 -3.14 -37.89
C GLU A 562 4.43 -2.18 -38.03
N ILE A 563 5.66 -2.67 -37.83
CA ILE A 563 6.89 -1.87 -37.95
C ILE A 563 7.07 -1.36 -39.38
N CYS A 564 6.81 -2.19 -40.39
CA CYS A 564 6.88 -1.79 -41.79
C CYS A 564 5.85 -0.72 -42.17
N SER A 565 4.81 -0.55 -41.36
CA SER A 565 3.74 0.44 -41.56
C SER A 565 4.02 1.79 -40.90
N ILE A 566 5.12 1.94 -40.15
CA ILE A 566 5.48 3.19 -39.46
C ILE A 566 6.11 4.18 -40.48
N PRO A 567 5.48 5.33 -40.78
CA PRO A 567 5.85 6.20 -41.90
C PRO A 567 7.21 6.92 -41.77
N ASP A 568 7.82 6.92 -40.57
CA ASP A 568 9.07 7.62 -40.26
C ASP A 568 10.32 6.70 -40.17
N VAL A 569 10.19 5.39 -40.42
CA VAL A 569 11.31 4.43 -40.27
C VAL A 569 12.05 4.21 -41.60
N ALA A 570 13.25 4.79 -41.71
CA ALA A 570 14.07 4.68 -42.93
C ALA A 570 14.71 3.29 -43.14
N SER A 571 15.10 2.64 -42.04
CA SER A 571 15.63 1.27 -42.02
C SER A 571 15.40 0.66 -40.65
N CYS A 572 15.33 -0.68 -40.57
CA CYS A 572 15.08 -1.37 -39.31
C CYS A 572 16.03 -2.56 -39.16
N VAL A 573 16.71 -2.64 -38.03
CA VAL A 573 17.56 -3.77 -37.66
C VAL A 573 16.79 -4.67 -36.69
N VAL A 574 16.71 -5.96 -37.00
CA VAL A 574 16.06 -6.96 -36.16
C VAL A 574 17.12 -7.90 -35.61
N LEU A 575 17.25 -7.94 -34.28
CA LEU A 575 18.08 -8.94 -33.61
C LEU A 575 17.34 -10.28 -33.60
N LEU A 576 17.97 -11.31 -34.17
CA LEU A 576 17.41 -12.66 -34.28
C LEU A 576 17.74 -13.50 -33.06
N GLY A 577 16.73 -13.93 -32.31
CA GLY A 577 16.93 -14.94 -31.26
C GLY A 577 16.67 -16.38 -31.72
N ASN A 578 15.88 -16.60 -32.78
CA ASN A 578 15.53 -17.93 -33.30
C ASN A 578 15.43 -17.90 -34.85
N PRO A 579 15.82 -18.95 -35.60
CA PRO A 579 15.83 -18.91 -37.08
C PRO A 579 14.44 -18.75 -37.71
N SER A 580 13.36 -19.06 -36.99
CA SER A 580 11.97 -18.98 -37.45
C SER A 580 11.50 -17.58 -37.87
N TRP A 581 12.26 -16.53 -37.55
CA TRP A 581 12.00 -15.15 -37.95
C TRP A 581 12.51 -14.82 -39.35
N GLN A 582 13.41 -15.64 -39.92
CA GLN A 582 14.07 -15.38 -41.20
C GLN A 582 13.22 -15.75 -42.42
N ASP A 583 12.27 -16.69 -42.26
CA ASP A 583 11.50 -17.29 -43.36
C ASP A 583 10.15 -16.59 -43.62
N LEU A 584 9.93 -15.38 -43.08
CA LEU A 584 8.65 -14.68 -43.17
C LEU A 584 8.55 -13.81 -44.44
N PRO A 585 7.46 -13.91 -45.23
CA PRO A 585 7.27 -13.11 -46.44
C PRO A 585 6.86 -11.68 -46.06
N LEU A 586 7.84 -10.77 -45.95
CA LEU A 586 7.61 -9.37 -45.56
C LEU A 586 7.71 -8.44 -46.78
N SER A 587 6.78 -7.48 -46.88
CA SER A 587 6.73 -6.47 -47.93
C SER A 587 6.77 -5.06 -47.33
N GLY A 588 7.85 -4.31 -47.59
CA GLY A 588 8.05 -2.96 -47.08
C GLY A 588 9.23 -2.86 -46.09
N THR A 589 10.01 -1.77 -46.20
CA THR A 589 11.20 -1.44 -45.38
C THR A 589 12.45 -2.32 -45.59
N LYS A 590 13.66 -1.71 -45.61
CA LYS A 590 14.95 -2.45 -45.65
C LYS A 590 15.22 -3.10 -44.29
N LEU A 591 14.59 -4.23 -44.00
CA LEU A 591 14.87 -5.04 -42.81
C LEU A 591 16.26 -5.65 -42.90
N GLN A 592 17.07 -5.45 -41.86
CA GLN A 592 18.37 -6.10 -41.71
C GLN A 592 18.33 -7.03 -40.49
N PHE A 593 18.49 -8.31 -40.73
CA PHE A 593 18.56 -9.29 -39.66
C PHE A 593 20.01 -9.45 -39.16
N ARG A 594 20.22 -9.38 -37.85
CA ARG A 594 21.52 -9.59 -37.21
C ARG A 594 21.43 -10.66 -36.12
N PRO A 595 22.52 -11.37 -35.80
CA PRO A 595 22.53 -12.33 -34.69
C PRO A 595 22.19 -11.65 -33.35
N GLY A 596 21.18 -12.17 -32.67
CA GLY A 596 20.75 -11.79 -31.32
C GLY A 596 20.97 -12.91 -30.30
N PRO A 597 20.61 -12.69 -29.03
CA PRO A 597 20.67 -13.73 -28.01
C PRO A 597 19.63 -14.83 -28.30
N SER A 598 20.09 -16.09 -28.29
CA SER A 598 19.21 -17.25 -28.37
C SER A 598 18.36 -17.38 -27.10
N TYR A 599 17.06 -17.62 -27.25
CA TYR A 599 16.17 -17.93 -26.14
C TYR A 599 15.62 -19.37 -26.28
N PRO A 600 15.39 -20.10 -25.17
CA PRO A 600 14.80 -21.44 -25.23
C PRO A 600 13.36 -21.38 -25.80
N GLU A 601 13.00 -22.30 -26.70
CA GLU A 601 11.66 -22.35 -27.31
C GLU A 601 10.52 -22.49 -26.28
N ALA A 602 10.81 -23.08 -25.13
CA ALA A 602 9.97 -23.02 -23.95
C ALA A 602 10.72 -22.16 -22.91
N CYS A 603 10.33 -20.91 -22.68
CA CYS A 603 10.82 -20.15 -21.52
C CYS A 603 10.40 -20.90 -20.24
N VAL A 604 11.29 -21.71 -19.67
CA VAL A 604 10.98 -22.56 -18.50
C VAL A 604 11.39 -21.91 -17.17
N PHE A 605 12.10 -20.78 -17.18
CA PHE A 605 12.62 -20.15 -15.97
C PHE A 605 12.56 -18.63 -16.04
N THR A 606 12.27 -17.98 -14.91
CA THR A 606 12.37 -16.52 -14.73
C THR A 606 13.80 -16.00 -14.72
N LEU A 607 14.80 -16.88 -14.63
CA LEU A 607 16.22 -16.51 -14.64
C LEU A 607 16.72 -16.03 -16.01
N HIS A 608 15.93 -16.11 -17.08
CA HIS A 608 16.39 -15.85 -18.45
C HIS A 608 17.15 -14.52 -18.61
N ASP A 609 16.56 -13.38 -18.22
CA ASP A 609 17.22 -12.08 -18.33
C ASP A 609 18.20 -11.79 -17.17
N GLY A 610 18.18 -12.65 -16.14
CA GLY A 610 19.16 -12.69 -15.06
C GLY A 610 20.37 -13.59 -15.33
N ASP A 611 20.40 -14.36 -16.42
CA ASP A 611 21.49 -15.27 -16.77
C ASP A 611 22.70 -14.48 -17.33
N PRO A 612 23.92 -14.65 -16.76
CA PRO A 612 25.09 -13.87 -17.18
C PRO A 612 25.46 -14.04 -18.65
N LEU A 613 25.27 -15.23 -19.22
CA LEU A 613 25.60 -15.52 -20.61
C LEU A 613 24.59 -14.87 -21.56
N HIS A 614 23.31 -14.90 -21.21
CA HIS A 614 22.25 -14.19 -21.91
C HIS A 614 22.51 -12.68 -21.89
N GLN A 615 22.77 -12.10 -20.72
CA GLN A 615 23.08 -10.67 -20.56
C GLN A 615 24.25 -10.23 -21.43
N HIS A 616 25.35 -11.00 -21.43
CA HIS A 616 26.52 -10.68 -22.26
C HIS A 616 26.18 -10.73 -23.76
N LYS A 617 25.46 -11.76 -24.22
CA LYS A 617 25.05 -11.89 -25.63
C LYS A 617 24.12 -10.76 -26.05
N LEU A 618 23.10 -10.47 -25.23
CA LEU A 618 22.14 -9.39 -25.46
C LEU A 618 22.86 -8.05 -25.60
N LEU A 619 23.72 -7.69 -24.63
CA LEU A 619 24.45 -6.43 -24.64
C LEU A 619 25.42 -6.34 -25.84
N SER A 620 26.10 -7.44 -26.18
CA SER A 620 27.00 -7.50 -27.33
C SER A 620 26.25 -7.26 -28.64
N SER A 621 25.09 -7.91 -28.82
CA SER A 621 24.26 -7.74 -30.01
C SER A 621 23.68 -6.33 -30.11
N VAL A 622 23.20 -5.77 -29.01
CA VAL A 622 22.67 -4.39 -28.98
C VAL A 622 23.80 -3.39 -29.27
N SER A 623 24.94 -3.49 -28.61
CA SER A 623 26.10 -2.61 -28.84
C SER A 623 26.55 -2.65 -30.31
N ALA A 624 26.67 -3.85 -30.90
CA ALA A 624 27.00 -4.00 -32.31
C ALA A 624 25.93 -3.45 -33.26
N ALA A 625 24.64 -3.55 -32.89
CA ALA A 625 23.55 -2.96 -33.66
C ALA A 625 23.63 -1.44 -33.65
N LEU A 626 23.75 -0.81 -32.48
CA LEU A 626 23.83 0.65 -32.31
C LEU A 626 24.96 1.27 -33.14
N CYS A 627 26.15 0.64 -33.18
CA CYS A 627 27.28 1.11 -33.98
C CYS A 627 27.02 1.13 -35.50
N GLY A 628 26.01 0.39 -35.99
CA GLY A 628 25.69 0.26 -37.40
C GLY A 628 24.37 0.90 -37.83
N LEU A 629 23.66 1.59 -36.94
CA LEU A 629 22.39 2.26 -37.25
C LEU A 629 22.63 3.67 -37.81
N SER A 630 21.82 4.06 -38.80
CA SER A 630 21.74 5.44 -39.28
C SER A 630 20.68 6.24 -38.50
N GLU A 631 20.83 7.56 -38.44
CA GLU A 631 19.82 8.47 -37.87
C GLU A 631 18.40 8.16 -38.37
N GLY A 632 17.42 8.15 -37.47
CA GLY A 632 16.01 7.84 -37.76
C GLY A 632 15.69 6.35 -37.92
N SER A 633 16.65 5.44 -37.79
CA SER A 633 16.40 3.99 -37.94
C SER A 633 15.65 3.40 -36.73
N ALA A 634 15.09 2.20 -36.91
CA ALA A 634 14.49 1.41 -35.84
C ALA A 634 15.35 0.19 -35.46
N LEU A 635 15.19 -0.27 -34.22
CA LEU A 635 15.81 -1.47 -33.68
C LEU A 635 14.75 -2.33 -33.00
N VAL A 636 14.74 -3.62 -33.31
CA VAL A 636 13.90 -4.61 -32.65
C VAL A 636 14.78 -5.54 -31.83
N VAL A 637 14.54 -5.59 -30.52
CA VAL A 637 15.27 -6.44 -29.58
C VAL A 637 14.30 -7.48 -29.00
N PRO A 638 14.46 -8.78 -29.27
CA PRO A 638 13.66 -9.81 -28.62
C PRO A 638 14.06 -9.94 -27.15
N LEU A 639 13.09 -9.85 -26.25
CA LEU A 639 13.26 -9.98 -24.81
C LEU A 639 12.19 -10.94 -24.27
N CYS A 640 12.59 -12.00 -23.56
CA CYS A 640 11.61 -12.91 -22.94
C CYS A 640 10.98 -12.30 -21.68
N SER A 641 11.72 -11.40 -21.01
CA SER A 641 11.33 -10.72 -19.78
C SER A 641 12.20 -9.48 -19.59
N ALA A 642 11.75 -8.56 -18.75
CA ALA A 642 12.49 -7.36 -18.34
C ALA A 642 12.38 -7.17 -16.82
N LEU A 643 12.77 -8.19 -16.07
CA LEU A 643 12.59 -8.25 -14.62
C LEU A 643 13.82 -7.75 -13.85
N THR A 644 14.99 -7.69 -14.49
CA THR A 644 16.25 -7.33 -13.82
C THR A 644 16.67 -5.88 -14.05
N ARG A 645 17.44 -5.33 -13.10
CA ARG A 645 18.06 -4.01 -13.20
C ARG A 645 19.05 -3.89 -14.33
N PHE A 646 19.67 -5.00 -14.72
CA PHE A 646 20.50 -5.08 -15.91
C PHE A 646 19.66 -4.76 -17.16
N THR A 647 18.52 -5.44 -17.32
CA THR A 647 17.63 -5.20 -18.45
C THR A 647 17.04 -3.79 -18.39
N ALA A 648 16.68 -3.29 -17.21
CA ALA A 648 16.22 -1.90 -17.06
C ALA A 648 17.30 -0.86 -17.44
N SER A 649 18.57 -1.10 -17.07
CA SER A 649 19.71 -0.26 -17.52
C SER A 649 19.84 -0.25 -19.04
N LEU A 650 19.63 -1.40 -19.69
CA LEU A 650 19.63 -1.51 -21.14
C LEU A 650 18.45 -0.78 -21.79
N VAL A 651 17.25 -0.90 -21.23
CA VAL A 651 16.06 -0.20 -21.71
C VAL A 651 16.25 1.31 -21.60
N LEU A 652 16.77 1.82 -20.47
CA LEU A 652 17.10 3.24 -20.29
C LEU A 652 18.15 3.71 -21.30
N THR A 653 19.18 2.90 -21.52
CA THR A 653 20.22 3.18 -22.53
C THR A 653 19.64 3.34 -23.92
N LEU A 654 18.75 2.41 -24.31
CA LEU A 654 18.05 2.51 -25.59
C LEU A 654 17.15 3.75 -25.59
N HIS A 655 16.47 4.06 -24.50
CA HIS A 655 15.57 5.21 -24.44
C HIS A 655 16.30 6.53 -24.69
N LEU A 656 17.57 6.64 -24.26
CA LEU A 656 18.43 7.77 -24.57
C LEU A 656 18.85 7.85 -26.05
N CYS A 657 18.88 6.72 -26.74
CA CYS A 657 19.30 6.63 -28.15
C CYS A 657 18.13 6.61 -29.14
N PHE A 658 16.87 6.57 -28.69
CA PHE A 658 15.71 6.44 -29.59
C PHE A 658 14.60 7.41 -29.19
N ARG A 659 13.91 7.96 -30.20
CA ARG A 659 12.77 8.85 -30.00
C ARG A 659 11.60 8.15 -29.31
N SER A 660 11.41 6.86 -29.52
CA SER A 660 10.39 6.10 -28.79
C SER A 660 10.78 4.65 -28.58
N ILE A 661 10.32 4.09 -27.46
CA ILE A 661 10.49 2.68 -27.12
C ILE A 661 9.16 2.11 -26.69
N SER A 662 8.83 0.92 -27.18
CA SER A 662 7.61 0.22 -26.79
C SER A 662 7.80 -1.28 -26.70
N PHE A 663 7.19 -1.90 -25.68
CA PHE A 663 7.07 -3.35 -25.60
C PHE A 663 5.91 -3.82 -26.49
N ARG A 664 6.12 -4.90 -27.23
CA ARG A 664 5.12 -5.56 -28.07
C ARG A 664 5.11 -7.05 -27.77
N CYS A 665 3.95 -7.59 -27.44
CA CYS A 665 3.74 -9.01 -27.18
C CYS A 665 2.90 -9.63 -28.30
N SER A 666 3.21 -10.87 -28.68
CA SER A 666 2.35 -11.64 -29.56
C SER A 666 1.21 -12.28 -28.75
N VAL A 667 0.04 -12.44 -29.37
CA VAL A 667 -1.18 -13.02 -28.74
C VAL A 667 -0.93 -14.42 -28.17
N CYS A 668 0.08 -15.15 -28.68
CA CYS A 668 0.45 -16.50 -28.23
C CYS A 668 1.62 -16.55 -27.21
N GLY A 669 1.99 -15.44 -26.58
CA GLY A 669 3.07 -15.39 -25.59
C GLY A 669 4.46 -15.10 -26.19
N PRO A 670 5.55 -15.37 -25.45
CA PRO A 670 6.89 -14.93 -25.83
C PRO A 670 7.35 -15.43 -27.20
N PRO A 671 8.20 -14.66 -27.90
CA PRO A 671 8.97 -13.53 -27.36
C PRO A 671 8.18 -12.21 -27.33
N VAL A 672 8.33 -11.47 -26.23
CA VAL A 672 8.06 -10.03 -26.22
C VAL A 672 9.19 -9.36 -27.00
N VAL A 673 8.90 -8.30 -27.76
CA VAL A 673 9.95 -7.49 -28.37
C VAL A 673 9.93 -6.08 -27.85
N LEU A 674 11.12 -5.51 -27.72
CA LEU A 674 11.33 -4.09 -27.54
C LEU A 674 11.52 -3.45 -28.90
N LEU A 675 10.53 -2.65 -29.31
CA LEU A 675 10.58 -1.84 -30.52
C LEU A 675 11.11 -0.46 -30.17
N CYS A 676 12.28 -0.11 -30.71
CA CYS A 676 12.91 1.19 -30.56
C CYS A 676 12.86 1.93 -31.90
N VAL A 677 12.33 3.16 -31.94
CA VAL A 677 12.08 3.90 -33.19
C VAL A 677 12.71 5.29 -33.11
N GLY A 678 13.29 5.74 -34.24
CA GLY A 678 13.89 7.06 -34.37
C GLY A 678 15.24 7.16 -33.67
N PHE A 679 16.20 6.33 -34.08
CA PHE A 679 17.57 6.32 -33.56
C PHE A 679 18.23 7.70 -33.69
N SER A 680 18.89 8.14 -32.61
CA SER A 680 19.78 9.29 -32.59
C SER A 680 21.06 8.95 -31.82
N SER A 681 22.20 9.28 -32.42
CA SER A 681 23.50 8.88 -31.87
C SER A 681 23.87 9.66 -30.60
N VAL A 682 24.19 8.93 -29.53
CA VAL A 682 24.74 9.48 -28.28
C VAL A 682 26.14 8.87 -28.05
N PRO A 683 27.23 9.57 -28.42
CA PRO A 683 28.59 8.99 -28.44
C PRO A 683 29.07 8.42 -27.09
N GLN A 684 28.64 9.01 -25.98
CA GLN A 684 29.00 8.53 -24.63
C GLN A 684 28.44 7.13 -24.35
N ILE A 685 27.25 6.81 -24.87
CA ILE A 685 26.60 5.50 -24.66
C ILE A 685 27.43 4.37 -25.27
N SER A 686 27.97 4.55 -26.48
CA SER A 686 28.84 3.54 -27.09
C SER A 686 30.08 3.25 -26.23
N THR A 687 30.64 4.29 -25.61
CA THR A 687 31.80 4.16 -24.70
C THR A 687 31.42 3.42 -23.41
N ILE A 688 30.28 3.76 -22.82
CA ILE A 688 29.74 3.10 -21.63
C ILE A 688 29.49 1.61 -21.91
N LEU A 689 28.76 1.29 -22.98
CA LEU A 689 28.45 -0.09 -23.34
C LEU A 689 29.71 -0.93 -23.58
N GLN A 690 30.73 -0.36 -24.23
CA GLN A 690 32.00 -1.04 -24.43
C GLN A 690 32.73 -1.30 -23.10
N GLY A 691 32.77 -0.30 -22.21
CA GLY A 691 33.35 -0.45 -20.87
C GLY A 691 32.62 -1.50 -20.02
N VAL A 692 31.29 -1.56 -20.12
CA VAL A 692 30.46 -2.59 -19.46
C VAL A 692 30.78 -3.98 -20.01
N LEU A 693 30.85 -4.16 -21.34
CA LEU A 693 31.22 -5.43 -21.97
C LEU A 693 32.61 -5.89 -21.54
N ASP A 694 33.59 -4.98 -21.51
CA ASP A 694 34.94 -5.29 -21.06
C ASP A 694 34.96 -5.69 -19.59
N ARG A 695 34.17 -5.03 -18.74
CA ARG A 695 34.00 -5.41 -17.34
C ARG A 695 33.41 -6.81 -17.22
N MET A 696 32.34 -7.13 -17.95
CA MET A 696 31.68 -8.44 -17.93
C MET A 696 32.63 -9.60 -18.28
N ARG A 697 33.59 -9.38 -19.19
CA ARG A 697 34.60 -10.39 -19.59
C ARG A 697 35.61 -10.71 -18.49
N THR A 698 35.78 -9.82 -17.52
CA THR A 698 36.78 -9.94 -16.44
C THR A 698 36.20 -10.44 -15.12
N LEU A 699 34.90 -10.76 -15.07
CA LEU A 699 34.25 -11.19 -13.84
C LEU A 699 34.67 -12.60 -13.43
N GLU A 700 34.83 -12.80 -12.12
CA GLU A 700 35.10 -14.11 -11.53
C GLU A 700 33.88 -15.05 -11.67
N PRO A 701 34.09 -16.38 -11.69
CA PRO A 701 32.98 -17.35 -11.68
C PRO A 701 32.00 -17.10 -10.52
N GLY A 702 30.71 -17.17 -10.79
CA GLY A 702 29.66 -16.92 -9.78
C GLY A 702 29.37 -15.44 -9.50
N ARG A 703 30.03 -14.52 -10.21
CA ARG A 703 29.73 -13.07 -10.21
C ARG A 703 28.99 -12.69 -11.47
N GLN A 704 28.13 -11.67 -11.38
CA GLN A 704 27.49 -11.07 -12.54
C GLN A 704 27.36 -9.56 -12.41
N LEU A 705 27.19 -8.89 -13.55
CA LEU A 705 26.84 -7.48 -13.56
C LEU A 705 25.34 -7.34 -13.23
N LEU A 706 25.02 -6.61 -12.18
CA LEU A 706 23.63 -6.42 -11.74
C LEU A 706 22.98 -5.18 -12.36
N GLN A 707 23.76 -4.11 -12.55
CA GLN A 707 23.30 -2.86 -13.18
C GLN A 707 24.49 -2.09 -13.74
N PHE A 708 24.21 -1.16 -14.66
CA PHE A 708 25.20 -0.21 -15.17
C PHE A 708 24.66 1.23 -15.30
N ALA A 709 23.39 1.45 -14.97
CA ALA A 709 22.82 2.76 -14.67
C ALA A 709 22.56 2.87 -13.15
N PRO A 710 22.58 4.08 -12.56
CA PRO A 710 22.23 4.29 -11.15
C PRO A 710 20.80 3.84 -10.85
N MET A 711 20.55 3.25 -9.68
CA MET A 711 19.22 2.75 -9.35
C MET A 711 18.21 3.89 -9.25
N GLU A 712 18.66 5.04 -8.76
CA GLU A 712 17.92 6.29 -8.64
C GLU A 712 17.39 6.74 -9.99
N GLU A 713 18.14 6.58 -11.09
CA GLU A 713 17.67 6.89 -12.44
C GLU A 713 16.66 5.84 -12.96
N LEU A 714 16.81 4.57 -12.58
CA LEU A 714 15.91 3.49 -13.01
C LEU A 714 14.52 3.54 -12.36
N ILE A 715 14.42 4.16 -11.17
CA ILE A 715 13.18 4.24 -10.37
C ILE A 715 12.58 5.65 -10.29
N ARG A 716 13.19 6.66 -10.91
CA ARG A 716 12.77 8.06 -10.79
C ARG A 716 11.45 8.30 -11.52
N GLU A 717 10.33 8.35 -10.81
CA GLU A 717 9.08 8.94 -11.35
C GLU A 717 9.22 10.47 -11.42
N GLU A 718 8.99 11.08 -12.58
CA GLU A 718 8.84 12.54 -12.65
C GLU A 718 7.49 12.93 -12.04
N GLY A 719 7.52 13.44 -10.81
CA GLY A 719 6.36 14.12 -10.22
C GLY A 719 6.06 15.41 -10.98
N GLU A 720 4.78 15.73 -11.15
CA GLU A 720 4.31 17.07 -11.50
C GLU A 720 4.68 18.07 -10.38
N GLU A 721 5.94 18.49 -10.28
CA GLU A 721 6.34 19.59 -9.38
C GLU A 721 6.11 20.94 -10.04
N GLY A 722 4.91 21.48 -9.82
CA GLY A 722 4.65 22.91 -9.93
C GLY A 722 5.13 23.66 -8.68
N ASP A 723 6.43 23.93 -8.56
CA ASP A 723 6.93 25.09 -7.79
C ASP A 723 8.38 25.45 -8.18
N GLY A 724 8.52 26.15 -9.31
CA GLY A 724 9.78 26.78 -9.72
C GLY A 724 9.94 28.20 -9.15
N PRO A 725 11.17 28.65 -8.83
CA PRO A 725 11.42 30.00 -8.36
C PRO A 725 11.19 31.02 -9.50
N THR A 726 10.44 32.07 -9.20
CA THR A 726 10.16 33.16 -10.14
C THR A 726 11.40 34.01 -10.43
N VAL A 727 11.94 33.90 -11.65
CA VAL A 727 12.77 34.95 -12.28
C VAL A 727 12.27 35.16 -13.71
N GLY A 728 12.06 36.42 -14.08
CA GLY A 728 11.09 36.83 -15.10
C GLY A 728 11.56 36.85 -16.56
N GLY A 729 10.55 36.84 -17.44
CA GLY A 729 10.50 37.63 -18.68
C GLY A 729 10.75 36.88 -20.00
N GLY A 730 9.68 36.71 -20.79
CA GLY A 730 9.76 36.84 -22.25
C GLY A 730 9.37 35.65 -23.13
N ARG A 731 8.10 35.66 -23.58
CA ARG A 731 7.55 35.21 -24.89
C ARG A 731 7.89 33.81 -25.45
N GLY A 732 6.83 33.00 -25.53
CA GLY A 732 6.35 32.39 -26.78
C GLY A 732 7.00 31.08 -27.24
N GLY A 733 6.26 29.97 -27.12
CA GLY A 733 6.55 28.71 -27.81
C GLY A 733 5.86 27.54 -27.12
N GLY A 734 4.88 26.92 -27.80
CA GLY A 734 4.09 25.82 -27.27
C GLY A 734 4.94 24.61 -26.87
N ARG A 735 4.64 24.03 -25.71
CA ARG A 735 5.17 22.75 -25.25
C ARG A 735 4.02 21.77 -25.13
N GLY A 736 4.08 20.70 -25.93
CA GLY A 736 3.30 19.49 -25.73
C GLY A 736 3.78 18.76 -24.48
N GLY A 737 2.86 18.05 -23.82
CA GLY A 737 3.14 17.26 -22.62
C GLY A 737 4.19 16.20 -22.88
N GLY A 738 5.27 16.24 -22.09
CA GLY A 738 6.26 15.16 -21.99
C GLY A 738 5.80 14.18 -20.92
N GLY A 739 5.78 12.89 -21.27
CA GLY A 739 5.57 11.79 -20.32
C GLY A 739 6.87 11.46 -19.61
N GLY A 740 6.80 11.37 -18.28
CA GLY A 740 7.93 11.12 -17.39
C GLY A 740 8.47 9.69 -17.43
N CYS A 741 9.70 9.54 -16.92
CA CYS A 741 10.43 8.28 -16.83
C CYS A 741 9.80 7.39 -15.75
N VAL A 742 9.16 6.28 -16.13
CA VAL A 742 8.96 5.14 -15.21
C VAL A 742 9.15 3.88 -16.02
N ILE A 743 10.18 3.08 -15.72
CA ILE A 743 10.24 1.69 -16.21
C ILE A 743 9.43 0.83 -15.23
N SER A 744 8.14 1.16 -15.02
CA SER A 744 7.22 0.31 -14.26
C SER A 744 6.40 -0.47 -15.28
N PHE A 745 6.49 -1.81 -15.24
CA PHE A 745 5.69 -2.67 -16.11
C PHE A 745 4.28 -2.95 -15.55
N CYS A 746 3.84 -2.17 -14.54
CA CYS A 746 2.49 -2.22 -13.99
C CYS A 746 1.79 -0.86 -14.15
N PRO A 747 0.57 -0.81 -14.73
CA PRO A 747 -0.17 0.43 -14.88
C PRO A 747 -0.63 0.97 -13.52
N SER A 748 -0.17 2.17 -13.18
CA SER A 748 -0.86 3.05 -12.23
C SER A 748 -2.16 3.54 -12.86
N ARG A 749 -3.31 3.29 -12.22
CA ARG A 749 -4.58 3.90 -12.61
C ARG A 749 -4.46 5.43 -12.53
N ASN A 750 -4.45 6.13 -13.67
CA ASN A 750 -5.15 7.40 -13.85
C ASN A 750 -5.14 7.93 -15.31
N SER A 751 -6.24 8.62 -15.62
CA SER A 751 -6.59 9.46 -16.78
C SER A 751 -6.87 8.81 -18.14
N THR A 752 -8.14 8.45 -18.34
CA THR A 752 -8.81 8.52 -19.65
C THR A 752 -9.23 9.97 -19.91
N HIS A 753 -8.60 10.66 -20.88
CA HIS A 753 -9.26 11.61 -21.79
C HIS A 753 -8.24 12.24 -22.76
N SER A 754 -8.24 11.77 -24.01
CA SER A 754 -7.94 12.60 -25.18
C SER A 754 -8.55 11.97 -26.42
N GLY A 755 -9.65 12.56 -26.92
CA GLY A 755 -10.30 12.14 -28.17
C GLY A 755 -9.49 12.55 -29.41
N PRO A 756 -9.73 11.93 -30.58
CA PRO A 756 -9.00 12.24 -31.80
C PRO A 756 -9.68 13.35 -32.59
N ALA A 757 -8.88 14.28 -33.13
CA ALA A 757 -9.31 15.28 -34.09
C ALA A 757 -8.54 15.14 -35.41
N VAL A 758 -9.31 14.92 -36.48
CA VAL A 758 -9.23 15.56 -37.82
C VAL A 758 -8.10 15.05 -38.74
N THR A 759 -8.40 14.40 -39.88
CA THR A 759 -8.73 14.95 -41.23
C THR A 759 -9.02 13.75 -42.18
N GLU A 760 -9.76 13.75 -43.30
CA GLU A 760 -10.37 14.76 -44.18
C GLU A 760 -11.25 14.08 -45.27
N ARG A 761 -12.23 14.84 -45.78
CA ARG A 761 -12.72 14.92 -47.19
C ARG A 761 -13.58 13.80 -47.78
N ILE A 762 -14.83 14.17 -48.13
CA ILE A 762 -15.26 14.48 -49.52
C ILE A 762 -16.48 15.41 -49.45
N LYS A 763 -16.56 16.29 -50.45
CA LYS A 763 -17.35 17.51 -50.57
C LYS A 763 -18.49 17.34 -51.60
N ASP A 764 -19.53 18.14 -51.42
CA ASP A 764 -20.36 18.84 -52.43
C ASP A 764 -21.76 18.32 -52.84
N HIS A 765 -22.63 19.34 -53.01
CA HIS A 765 -23.98 19.48 -53.61
C HIS A 765 -25.15 19.52 -52.59
N LEU A 766 -25.66 20.68 -52.13
CA LEU A 766 -26.50 21.73 -52.80
C LEU A 766 -27.74 21.10 -53.48
N GLN A 767 -28.99 21.54 -53.30
CA GLN A 767 -29.56 22.86 -52.99
C GLN A 767 -31.09 22.73 -52.74
N GLU A 768 -31.67 23.68 -51.97
CA GLU A 768 -33.01 24.32 -52.12
C GLU A 768 -34.29 23.45 -52.09
N GLU A 769 -35.46 23.87 -51.60
CA GLU A 769 -36.02 24.99 -50.83
C GLU A 769 -37.51 24.61 -50.62
N GLU A 770 -38.11 24.80 -49.45
CA GLU A 770 -39.38 25.54 -49.29
C GLU A 770 -39.79 25.65 -47.81
N LYS A 771 -40.24 26.86 -47.47
CA LYS A 771 -40.59 27.38 -46.16
C LYS A 771 -42.08 27.18 -45.83
N ALA A 772 -42.35 27.40 -44.54
CA ALA A 772 -43.57 27.97 -43.92
C ALA A 772 -44.58 26.94 -43.37
N THR A 773 -45.18 27.06 -42.18
CA THR A 773 -45.05 27.95 -41.01
C THR A 773 -45.92 27.33 -39.91
N VAL A 774 -45.42 27.11 -38.69
CA VAL A 774 -46.25 27.15 -37.47
C VAL A 774 -45.46 27.82 -36.34
N MET A 775 -46.07 28.85 -35.78
CA MET A 775 -45.65 29.67 -34.63
C MET A 775 -45.54 28.82 -33.36
N ALA A 776 -44.38 28.84 -32.68
CA ALA A 776 -44.04 29.71 -31.54
C ALA A 776 -44.60 29.26 -30.17
N VAL A 777 -43.75 28.58 -29.40
CA VAL A 777 -43.40 28.98 -28.02
C VAL A 777 -41.87 28.86 -27.91
N THR A 778 -41.20 29.92 -27.49
CA THR A 778 -39.74 30.08 -27.45
C THR A 778 -39.10 29.33 -26.25
N PRO A 779 -37.89 28.76 -26.41
CA PRO A 779 -37.18 28.00 -25.38
C PRO A 779 -36.31 28.94 -24.51
N GLN A 780 -36.94 29.78 -23.68
CA GLN A 780 -36.20 30.61 -22.71
C GLN A 780 -36.33 30.14 -21.25
N HIS A 781 -37.13 29.12 -20.97
CA HIS A 781 -37.36 28.64 -19.59
C HIS A 781 -36.63 27.34 -19.23
N LEU A 782 -36.12 26.57 -20.20
CA LEU A 782 -35.45 25.29 -19.95
C LEU A 782 -34.02 25.43 -19.39
N HIS A 783 -33.30 26.49 -19.78
CA HIS A 783 -31.92 26.70 -19.35
C HIS A 783 -31.80 27.15 -17.89
N LEU A 784 -32.91 27.56 -17.26
CA LEU A 784 -32.91 28.02 -15.88
C LEU A 784 -32.91 26.84 -14.88
N ALA A 785 -33.57 25.72 -15.22
CA ALA A 785 -33.70 24.55 -14.34
C ALA A 785 -32.42 23.69 -14.29
N GLU A 786 -31.72 23.53 -15.43
CA GLU A 786 -30.42 22.83 -15.51
C GLU A 786 -29.36 23.50 -14.64
N VAL A 787 -29.33 24.84 -14.67
CA VAL A 787 -28.38 25.63 -13.89
C VAL A 787 -28.68 25.49 -12.40
N ILE A 788 -29.93 25.35 -11.97
CA ILE A 788 -30.26 25.30 -10.53
C ILE A 788 -29.89 23.96 -9.88
N ALA A 789 -30.09 22.82 -10.56
CA ALA A 789 -29.80 21.50 -9.98
C ALA A 789 -28.29 21.24 -9.83
N ASP A 790 -27.49 21.58 -10.85
CA ASP A 790 -26.04 21.39 -10.82
C ASP A 790 -25.38 22.30 -9.75
N HIS A 791 -25.84 23.55 -9.66
CA HIS A 791 -25.37 24.48 -8.62
C HIS A 791 -25.82 24.04 -7.22
N PHE A 792 -27.05 23.52 -7.06
CA PHE A 792 -27.53 23.01 -5.78
C PHE A 792 -26.72 21.80 -5.30
N ILE A 793 -26.41 20.84 -6.17
CA ILE A 793 -25.59 19.66 -5.85
C ILE A 793 -24.18 20.10 -5.48
N SER A 794 -23.57 21.01 -6.26
CA SER A 794 -22.23 21.52 -5.97
C SER A 794 -22.12 22.23 -4.60
N VAL A 795 -23.21 22.86 -4.15
CA VAL A 795 -23.28 23.46 -2.81
C VAL A 795 -23.55 22.36 -1.79
N TRP A 796 -24.48 21.42 -2.03
CA TRP A 796 -24.77 20.31 -1.12
C TRP A 796 -23.51 19.48 -0.78
N GLU A 797 -22.74 19.05 -1.77
CA GLU A 797 -21.51 18.25 -1.58
C GLU A 797 -20.45 18.98 -0.74
N ARG A 798 -20.46 20.32 -0.70
CA ARG A 798 -19.51 21.10 0.13
C ARG A 798 -19.85 21.09 1.61
N PHE A 799 -21.15 20.97 1.91
CA PHE A 799 -21.67 20.97 3.28
C PHE A 799 -21.90 19.54 3.79
N ASP A 800 -22.11 18.56 2.91
CA ASP A 800 -22.04 17.13 3.23
C ASP A 800 -20.59 16.61 3.12
N ARG A 801 -19.68 17.13 3.95
CA ARG A 801 -18.23 16.78 3.90
C ARG A 801 -17.92 15.31 4.16
N HIS A 802 -18.89 14.56 4.68
CA HIS A 802 -18.72 13.16 5.05
C HIS A 802 -19.47 12.22 4.09
N GLY A 803 -20.21 12.76 3.10
CA GLY A 803 -21.01 11.97 2.16
C GLY A 803 -22.08 11.13 2.83
N ASN A 804 -22.58 11.58 3.99
CA ASN A 804 -23.52 10.81 4.81
C ASN A 804 -24.98 11.11 4.45
N GLY A 805 -25.25 12.09 3.59
CA GLY A 805 -26.58 12.38 3.05
C GLY A 805 -27.44 13.34 3.87
N TRP A 806 -26.87 14.03 4.87
CA TRP A 806 -27.57 15.06 5.65
C TRP A 806 -26.67 16.26 6.00
N ILE A 807 -27.28 17.43 6.15
CA ILE A 807 -26.60 18.65 6.61
C ILE A 807 -26.96 18.90 8.08
N GLU A 808 -25.96 19.22 8.91
CA GLU A 808 -26.18 19.55 10.31
C GLU A 808 -26.94 20.89 10.46
N ALA A 809 -27.86 20.98 11.40
CA ALA A 809 -28.69 22.17 11.60
C ALA A 809 -27.87 23.46 11.85
N LYS A 810 -26.66 23.34 12.41
CA LYS A 810 -25.74 24.48 12.65
C LYS A 810 -25.11 25.01 11.36
N GLU A 811 -25.00 24.17 10.34
CA GLU A 811 -24.41 24.51 9.05
C GLU A 811 -25.47 24.98 8.03
N LEU A 812 -26.75 24.73 8.32
CA LEU A 812 -27.89 25.05 7.46
C LEU A 812 -27.98 26.53 7.08
N GLU A 813 -27.72 27.44 8.02
CA GLU A 813 -27.68 28.89 7.73
C GLU A 813 -26.57 29.25 6.74
N SER A 814 -25.41 28.60 6.87
CA SER A 814 -24.26 28.83 5.98
C SER A 814 -24.51 28.20 4.61
N PHE A 815 -25.11 27.02 4.56
CA PHE A 815 -25.56 26.36 3.34
C PHE A 815 -26.54 27.22 2.55
N PHE A 816 -27.58 27.75 3.22
CA PHE A 816 -28.56 28.61 2.56
C PHE A 816 -27.99 29.95 2.11
N TRP A 817 -27.04 30.51 2.88
CA TRP A 817 -26.33 31.72 2.48
C TRP A 817 -25.47 31.51 1.22
N GLU A 818 -24.75 30.39 1.14
CA GLU A 818 -23.92 30.07 -0.01
C GLU A 818 -24.78 29.74 -1.25
N LEU A 819 -25.87 29.01 -1.07
CA LEU A 819 -26.87 28.77 -2.11
C LEU A 819 -27.48 30.09 -2.63
N GLU A 820 -27.85 31.02 -1.75
CA GLU A 820 -28.35 32.36 -2.13
C GLU A 820 -27.27 33.18 -2.85
N THR A 821 -25.99 33.02 -2.49
CA THR A 821 -24.87 33.71 -3.13
C THR A 821 -24.61 33.19 -4.55
N VAL A 822 -24.67 31.87 -4.75
CA VAL A 822 -24.54 31.24 -6.06
C VAL A 822 -25.69 31.66 -6.98
N LEU A 823 -26.91 31.75 -6.45
CA LEU A 823 -28.10 32.19 -7.20
C LEU A 823 -28.13 33.70 -7.49
N ARG A 824 -27.44 34.53 -6.70
CA ARG A 824 -27.26 35.98 -7.01
C ARG A 824 -26.29 36.23 -8.18
N GLY A 825 -25.42 35.26 -8.49
CA GLY A 825 -24.50 35.34 -9.63
C GLY A 825 -25.19 35.20 -10.99
N THR A 826 -26.43 34.70 -11.01
CA THR A 826 -27.26 34.51 -12.20
C THR A 826 -28.33 35.61 -12.30
N ASN A 827 -28.25 36.45 -13.33
CA ASN A 827 -29.05 37.69 -13.53
C ASN A 827 -30.59 37.46 -13.65
N THR A 828 -31.30 37.22 -12.55
CA THR A 828 -32.79 37.26 -12.52
C THR A 828 -33.34 37.67 -11.14
N ASP A 829 -33.75 38.93 -10.99
CA ASP A 829 -34.21 39.49 -9.71
C ASP A 829 -35.63 39.04 -9.27
N SER A 830 -36.44 38.43 -10.14
CA SER A 830 -37.85 38.10 -9.81
C SER A 830 -38.07 36.72 -9.17
N ALA A 831 -37.19 35.73 -9.37
CA ALA A 831 -37.31 34.39 -8.78
C ALA A 831 -36.69 34.31 -7.37
N ASN A 832 -35.73 35.19 -7.09
CA ASN A 832 -34.99 35.25 -5.82
C ASN A 832 -35.85 35.68 -4.62
N GLY A 833 -36.95 36.40 -4.85
CA GLY A 833 -37.87 36.81 -3.77
C GLY A 833 -38.73 35.66 -3.23
N ALA A 834 -39.32 34.86 -4.11
CA ALA A 834 -40.21 33.75 -3.74
C ALA A 834 -39.45 32.56 -3.13
N LEU A 835 -38.23 32.30 -3.58
CA LEU A 835 -37.34 31.29 -3.00
C LEU A 835 -36.95 31.67 -1.56
N LYS A 836 -36.68 32.95 -1.31
CA LYS A 836 -36.27 33.47 0.00
C LYS A 836 -37.36 33.33 1.05
N GLU A 837 -38.63 33.53 0.70
CA GLU A 837 -39.76 33.29 1.60
C GLU A 837 -39.93 31.81 1.96
N LYS A 838 -39.81 30.90 0.97
CA LYS A 838 -39.89 29.44 1.22
C LYS A 838 -38.74 28.92 2.09
N MET A 839 -37.52 29.45 1.89
CA MET A 839 -36.36 29.10 2.70
C MET A 839 -36.53 29.57 4.15
N GLN A 840 -37.05 30.77 4.38
CA GLN A 840 -37.34 31.27 5.73
C GLN A 840 -38.46 30.49 6.44
N GLU A 841 -39.47 30.02 5.70
CA GLU A 841 -40.52 29.16 6.24
C GLU A 841 -39.99 27.77 6.61
N PHE A 842 -39.11 27.19 5.79
CA PHE A 842 -38.44 25.92 6.09
C PHE A 842 -37.54 26.04 7.33
N MET A 843 -36.72 27.09 7.44
CA MET A 843 -35.88 27.34 8.62
C MET A 843 -36.68 27.41 9.93
N LYS A 844 -37.82 28.10 9.93
CA LYS A 844 -38.74 28.15 11.09
C LYS A 844 -39.35 26.79 11.45
N LYS A 845 -39.48 25.89 10.48
CA LYS A 845 -40.02 24.54 10.68
C LYS A 845 -38.94 23.58 11.20
N SER A 846 -37.70 23.74 10.73
CA SER A 846 -36.54 22.92 11.09
C SER A 846 -35.97 23.24 12.49
N GLU A 847 -36.20 24.43 13.04
CA GLU A 847 -35.84 24.76 14.45
C GLU A 847 -36.55 23.86 15.49
N LYS A 848 -37.60 23.12 15.09
CA LYS A 848 -38.32 22.18 15.96
C LYS A 848 -37.87 20.72 15.82
N ASN A 849 -36.93 20.41 14.91
CA ASN A 849 -36.43 19.03 14.75
C ASN A 849 -35.47 18.69 15.90
N THR A 850 -35.88 17.76 16.76
CA THR A 850 -35.14 17.35 17.97
C THR A 850 -33.82 16.62 17.70
N GLU A 851 -33.53 16.24 16.44
CA GLU A 851 -32.32 15.48 16.06
C GLU A 851 -31.23 16.31 15.38
N GLY A 852 -31.46 17.60 15.09
CA GLY A 852 -30.40 18.51 14.61
C GLY A 852 -29.77 18.17 13.25
N LYS A 853 -30.39 17.32 12.44
CA LYS A 853 -29.95 16.89 11.09
C LYS A 853 -31.08 17.08 10.08
N ILE A 854 -30.73 17.42 8.82
CA ILE A 854 -31.69 17.59 7.72
C ILE A 854 -31.24 16.76 6.52
N GLU A 855 -32.11 15.84 6.09
CA GLU A 855 -31.86 14.96 4.95
C GLU A 855 -32.18 15.64 3.61
N MET A 856 -31.51 15.17 2.54
CA MET A 856 -31.72 15.66 1.17
C MET A 856 -33.19 15.59 0.72
N SER A 857 -33.91 14.54 1.12
CA SER A 857 -35.31 14.29 0.78
C SER A 857 -36.28 15.34 1.37
N GLU A 858 -35.93 15.93 2.52
CA GLU A 858 -36.70 17.00 3.17
C GLU A 858 -36.42 18.35 2.51
N LEU A 859 -35.16 18.61 2.16
CA LEU A 859 -34.72 19.86 1.53
C LEU A 859 -35.22 20.00 0.08
N ALA A 860 -35.33 18.88 -0.65
CA ALA A 860 -35.83 18.84 -2.02
C ALA A 860 -37.28 19.38 -2.17
N GLN A 861 -38.04 19.47 -1.08
CA GLN A 861 -39.42 20.00 -1.08
C GLN A 861 -39.49 21.53 -1.18
N VAL A 862 -38.37 22.23 -0.96
CA VAL A 862 -38.31 23.70 -0.86
C VAL A 862 -37.97 24.36 -2.21
N LEU A 863 -37.39 23.61 -3.14
CA LEU A 863 -36.92 24.13 -4.43
C LEU A 863 -38.10 24.48 -5.38
N PRO A 864 -38.05 25.59 -6.14
CA PRO A 864 -39.12 25.99 -7.07
C PRO A 864 -39.01 25.14 -8.34
N THR A 865 -39.81 24.08 -8.39
CA THR A 865 -39.94 23.17 -9.52
C THR A 865 -41.17 23.52 -10.35
N GLU A 866 -40.97 24.08 -11.54
CA GLU A 866 -41.91 23.73 -12.60
C GLU A 866 -41.46 22.36 -13.14
N GLU A 867 -42.23 21.31 -12.78
CA GLU A 867 -42.25 19.97 -13.42
C GLU A 867 -41.38 18.84 -12.83
N ASN A 868 -41.34 18.73 -11.49
CA ASN A 868 -41.68 17.52 -10.70
C ASN A 868 -41.37 16.09 -11.22
N PHE A 869 -40.17 15.82 -11.74
CA PHE A 869 -39.73 14.43 -11.97
C PHE A 869 -39.75 13.58 -10.67
N LEU A 870 -39.23 14.11 -9.56
CA LEU A 870 -39.23 13.43 -8.25
C LEU A 870 -40.63 13.27 -7.64
N LEU A 871 -41.55 14.19 -7.95
CA LEU A 871 -42.93 14.16 -7.49
C LEU A 871 -43.80 13.20 -8.33
N CYS A 872 -43.49 13.01 -9.61
CA CYS A 872 -44.08 11.95 -10.45
C CYS A 872 -43.68 10.55 -9.96
N PHE A 873 -42.44 10.37 -9.50
CA PHE A 873 -41.96 9.11 -8.91
C PHE A 873 -42.78 8.73 -7.66
N ARG A 874 -43.15 9.72 -6.85
CA ARG A 874 -43.99 9.56 -5.64
C ARG A 874 -45.47 9.30 -5.92
N GLN A 875 -46.06 9.89 -6.97
CA GLN A 875 -47.50 9.71 -7.26
C GLN A 875 -47.84 8.36 -7.90
N PHE A 876 -46.86 7.65 -8.47
CA PHE A 876 -47.08 6.39 -9.20
C PHE A 876 -46.92 5.12 -8.35
N LEU A 877 -46.48 5.24 -7.10
CA LEU A 877 -46.18 4.14 -6.20
C LEU A 877 -47.02 4.32 -4.92
N GLY A 878 -48.28 3.88 -4.96
CA GLY A 878 -49.23 4.09 -3.87
C GLY A 878 -49.02 3.16 -2.67
N SER A 879 -48.26 2.08 -2.83
CA SER A 879 -47.89 1.16 -1.75
C SER A 879 -46.54 0.47 -2.01
N SER A 880 -45.88 0.02 -0.94
CA SER A 880 -44.66 -0.79 -1.01
C SER A 880 -44.85 -2.08 -1.81
N ILE A 881 -46.09 -2.60 -1.90
CA ILE A 881 -46.43 -3.82 -2.65
C ILE A 881 -46.44 -3.56 -4.16
N GLU A 882 -47.03 -2.45 -4.61
CA GLU A 882 -47.03 -2.06 -6.03
C GLU A 882 -45.61 -1.75 -6.52
N PHE A 883 -44.79 -1.18 -5.65
CA PHE A 883 -43.37 -0.92 -5.90
C PHE A 883 -42.57 -2.21 -6.08
N MET A 884 -42.66 -3.18 -5.15
CA MET A 884 -41.91 -4.44 -5.26
C MET A 884 -42.35 -5.28 -6.47
N THR A 885 -43.61 -5.16 -6.87
CA THR A 885 -44.12 -5.79 -8.09
C THR A 885 -43.53 -5.15 -9.35
N ALA A 886 -43.36 -3.83 -9.37
CA ALA A 886 -42.67 -3.13 -10.45
C ALA A 886 -41.17 -3.45 -10.46
N TRP A 887 -40.50 -3.45 -9.31
CA TRP A 887 -39.08 -3.81 -9.18
C TRP A 887 -38.77 -5.17 -9.81
N ARG A 888 -39.52 -6.22 -9.43
CA ARG A 888 -39.37 -7.59 -9.99
C ARG A 888 -39.61 -7.68 -11.49
N LYS A 889 -40.32 -6.72 -12.09
CA LYS A 889 -40.59 -6.73 -13.53
C LYS A 889 -39.36 -6.28 -14.34
N TYR A 890 -38.54 -5.38 -13.80
CA TYR A 890 -37.43 -4.76 -14.53
C TYR A 890 -36.05 -5.25 -14.09
N ASP A 891 -35.91 -5.78 -12.86
CA ASP A 891 -34.78 -6.62 -12.43
C ASP A 891 -34.95 -8.02 -13.06
N THR A 892 -34.64 -8.09 -14.36
CA THR A 892 -35.04 -9.23 -15.20
C THR A 892 -34.15 -10.44 -14.94
N ASP A 893 -32.91 -10.20 -14.52
CA ASP A 893 -31.92 -11.21 -14.17
C ASP A 893 -31.94 -11.59 -12.67
N ARG A 894 -32.79 -10.93 -11.87
CA ARG A 894 -32.95 -11.14 -10.42
C ARG A 894 -31.64 -10.91 -9.66
N SER A 895 -30.81 -10.01 -10.16
CA SER A 895 -29.54 -9.64 -9.54
C SER A 895 -29.73 -8.85 -8.25
N GLY A 896 -30.93 -8.29 -8.01
CA GLY A 896 -31.21 -7.41 -6.87
C GLY A 896 -30.77 -5.96 -7.10
N PHE A 897 -30.32 -5.63 -8.32
CA PHE A 897 -29.89 -4.31 -8.74
C PHE A 897 -30.58 -3.95 -10.06
N ILE A 898 -30.81 -2.66 -10.31
CA ILE A 898 -31.29 -2.18 -11.62
C ILE A 898 -30.13 -1.48 -12.32
N GLU A 899 -29.65 -2.07 -13.43
CA GLU A 899 -28.56 -1.50 -14.22
C GLU A 899 -29.02 -0.32 -15.09
N SER A 900 -28.09 0.51 -15.55
CA SER A 900 -28.41 1.72 -16.33
C SER A 900 -29.35 1.47 -17.54
N ASN A 901 -29.27 0.32 -18.21
CA ASN A 901 -30.14 -0.01 -19.35
C ASN A 901 -31.56 -0.45 -18.91
N GLU A 902 -31.66 -1.14 -17.77
CA GLU A 902 -32.94 -1.53 -17.17
C GLU A 902 -33.64 -0.33 -16.53
N LEU A 903 -32.86 0.55 -15.89
CA LEU A 903 -33.32 1.83 -15.35
C LEU A 903 -33.89 2.72 -16.46
N LYS A 904 -33.22 2.77 -17.63
CA LYS A 904 -33.73 3.50 -18.80
C LYS A 904 -35.08 2.95 -19.28
N ASN A 905 -35.25 1.63 -19.33
CA ASN A 905 -36.52 0.99 -19.72
C ASN A 905 -37.63 1.19 -18.67
N PHE A 906 -37.28 1.12 -17.39
CA PHE A 906 -38.16 1.41 -16.26
C PHE A 906 -38.66 2.86 -16.31
N LEU A 907 -37.77 3.82 -16.51
CA LEU A 907 -38.10 5.25 -16.65
C LEU A 907 -38.93 5.52 -17.91
N PHE A 908 -38.63 4.84 -19.02
CA PHE A 908 -39.40 4.96 -20.25
C PHE A 908 -40.86 4.51 -20.07
N ASP A 909 -41.10 3.37 -19.42
CA ASP A 909 -42.44 2.87 -19.13
C ASP A 909 -43.18 3.73 -18.10
N LEU A 910 -42.48 4.30 -17.11
CA LEU A 910 -43.02 5.22 -16.13
C LEU A 910 -43.48 6.54 -16.79
N LEU A 911 -42.66 7.09 -17.68
CA LEU A 911 -42.91 8.38 -18.34
C LEU A 911 -43.95 8.26 -19.47
N LYS A 912 -44.04 7.10 -20.16
CA LYS A 912 -45.06 6.85 -21.20
C LYS A 912 -46.49 6.91 -20.66
N LYS A 913 -46.70 6.56 -19.39
CA LYS A 913 -48.02 6.69 -18.73
C LYS A 913 -48.41 8.13 -18.38
N THR A 914 -47.46 9.08 -18.39
CA THR A 914 -47.72 10.51 -18.12
C THR A 914 -48.08 11.32 -19.37
N ASN A 915 -48.21 10.67 -20.53
CA ASN A 915 -48.65 11.24 -21.82
C ASN A 915 -47.83 12.47 -22.29
N ARG A 916 -46.52 12.44 -22.08
CA ARG A 916 -45.56 13.45 -22.55
C ARG A 916 -44.52 12.82 -23.48
N HIS A 917 -44.16 13.52 -24.55
CA HIS A 917 -43.22 13.02 -25.56
C HIS A 917 -41.79 13.44 -25.20
N TYR A 918 -40.89 12.47 -25.06
CA TYR A 918 -39.48 12.71 -24.73
C TYR A 918 -38.58 12.10 -25.82
N ASP A 919 -37.44 12.74 -26.10
CA ASP A 919 -36.42 12.19 -26.99
C ASP A 919 -35.43 11.29 -26.21
N ASP A 920 -34.70 10.44 -26.94
CA ASP A 920 -33.75 9.48 -26.38
C ASP A 920 -32.57 10.14 -25.64
N LYS A 921 -32.23 11.38 -26.01
CA LYS A 921 -31.12 12.12 -25.41
C LYS A 921 -31.52 12.62 -24.02
N LYS A 922 -32.73 13.16 -23.87
CA LYS A 922 -33.32 13.55 -22.58
C LYS A 922 -33.51 12.35 -21.64
N MET A 923 -33.85 11.19 -22.19
CA MET A 923 -34.00 9.98 -21.38
C MET A 923 -32.67 9.52 -20.79
N ASN A 924 -31.58 9.59 -21.57
CA ASN A 924 -30.24 9.31 -21.08
C ASN A 924 -29.81 10.33 -20.02
N GLU A 925 -30.14 11.61 -20.19
CA GLU A 925 -29.84 12.66 -19.21
C GLU A 925 -30.54 12.42 -17.87
N TYR A 926 -31.82 12.01 -17.88
CA TYR A 926 -32.54 11.65 -16.63
C TYR A 926 -31.96 10.41 -15.95
N THR A 927 -31.61 9.38 -16.74
CA THR A 927 -31.01 8.15 -16.21
C THR A 927 -29.67 8.45 -15.52
N GLN A 928 -28.84 9.29 -16.14
CA GLN A 928 -27.54 9.69 -15.60
C GLN A 928 -27.67 10.58 -14.35
N THR A 929 -28.69 11.44 -14.30
CA THR A 929 -28.93 12.29 -13.13
C THR A 929 -29.37 11.45 -11.92
N ILE A 930 -30.24 10.45 -12.12
CA ILE A 930 -30.66 9.57 -11.02
C ILE A 930 -29.50 8.72 -10.52
N LEU A 931 -28.69 8.16 -11.42
CA LEU A 931 -27.51 7.40 -11.00
C LEU A 931 -26.58 8.29 -10.17
N ARG A 932 -26.20 9.49 -10.65
CA ARG A 932 -25.36 10.40 -9.86
C ARG A 932 -25.94 10.79 -8.49
N MET A 933 -27.26 10.85 -8.36
CA MET A 933 -27.90 11.26 -7.12
C MET A 933 -28.09 10.13 -6.10
N PHE A 934 -28.20 8.87 -6.55
CA PHE A 934 -28.65 7.77 -5.69
C PHE A 934 -27.76 6.52 -5.73
N ASP A 935 -26.85 6.39 -6.70
CA ASP A 935 -25.78 5.39 -6.73
C ASP A 935 -24.64 5.84 -5.80
N LEU A 936 -24.74 5.47 -4.52
CA LEU A 936 -23.87 5.95 -3.46
C LEU A 936 -22.53 5.25 -3.44
N ASN A 937 -22.48 4.03 -3.97
CA ASN A 937 -21.25 3.24 -4.07
C ASN A 937 -20.51 3.48 -5.40
N GLY A 938 -21.13 4.20 -6.35
CA GLY A 938 -20.57 4.60 -7.64
C GLY A 938 -20.41 3.44 -8.62
N ASP A 939 -21.20 2.37 -8.47
CA ASP A 939 -21.07 1.13 -9.24
C ASP A 939 -21.82 1.17 -10.59
N GLY A 940 -22.54 2.25 -10.87
CA GLY A 940 -23.32 2.47 -12.09
C GLY A 940 -24.68 1.75 -12.09
N LYS A 941 -25.10 1.21 -10.94
CA LYS A 941 -26.36 0.47 -10.74
C LYS A 941 -27.12 1.07 -9.54
N LEU A 942 -28.39 0.72 -9.39
CA LEU A 942 -29.19 1.11 -8.22
C LEU A 942 -29.65 -0.13 -7.45
N GLY A 943 -29.20 -0.26 -6.20
CA GLY A 943 -29.69 -1.26 -5.26
C GLY A 943 -31.02 -0.88 -4.60
N LEU A 944 -31.67 -1.86 -3.97
CA LEU A 944 -32.96 -1.64 -3.29
C LEU A 944 -32.85 -0.65 -2.12
N SER A 945 -31.71 -0.65 -1.39
CA SER A 945 -31.41 0.30 -0.30
C SER A 945 -31.31 1.75 -0.79
N GLU A 946 -30.69 1.94 -1.95
CA GLU A 946 -30.50 3.24 -2.60
C GLU A 946 -31.82 3.76 -3.16
N MET A 947 -32.60 2.88 -3.78
CA MET A 947 -33.92 3.22 -4.31
C MET A 947 -34.97 3.40 -3.19
N ALA A 948 -34.84 2.73 -2.04
CA ALA A 948 -35.75 2.91 -0.89
C ALA A 948 -35.66 4.33 -0.29
N ARG A 949 -34.51 5.01 -0.41
CA ARG A 949 -34.32 6.41 0.03
C ARG A 949 -35.13 7.42 -0.80
N LEU A 950 -35.68 7.01 -1.96
CA LEU A 950 -36.57 7.84 -2.79
C LEU A 950 -38.04 7.88 -2.29
N LEU A 951 -38.44 6.96 -1.40
CA LEU A 951 -39.81 6.84 -0.89
C LEU A 951 -39.91 7.39 0.54
N PRO A 952 -41.05 8.01 0.94
CA PRO A 952 -41.28 8.35 2.34
C PRO A 952 -41.50 7.06 3.13
N VAL A 953 -40.47 6.58 3.81
CA VAL A 953 -40.59 5.37 4.63
C VAL A 953 -40.90 5.76 6.07
N GLN A 954 -42.13 5.47 6.52
CA GLN A 954 -42.36 5.21 7.93
C GLN A 954 -41.86 3.78 8.22
N GLU A 955 -40.86 3.70 9.11
CA GLU A 955 -40.41 2.52 9.85
C GLU A 955 -39.46 1.53 9.15
N ASN A 956 -38.15 1.70 9.43
CA ASN A 956 -37.06 0.76 9.11
C ASN A 956 -36.87 -0.25 10.26
N PHE A 957 -37.55 -1.40 10.20
CA PHE A 957 -37.44 -2.49 11.19
C PHE A 957 -36.55 -3.66 10.74
N LEU A 958 -35.31 -3.40 10.30
CA LEU A 958 -34.53 -4.43 9.60
C LEU A 958 -33.05 -4.48 9.99
N LEU A 959 -32.77 -4.65 11.29
CA LEU A 959 -31.42 -4.99 11.75
C LEU A 959 -31.43 -6.21 12.69
N LYS A 960 -30.78 -7.27 12.19
CA LYS A 960 -30.15 -8.42 12.90
C LYS A 960 -31.02 -9.70 13.06
N PHE A 961 -30.68 -10.79 12.34
CA PHE A 961 -29.91 -11.96 12.84
C PHE A 961 -29.92 -13.17 11.87
N GLN A 962 -29.01 -14.12 12.15
CA GLN A 962 -28.74 -15.39 11.45
C GLN A 962 -29.26 -16.60 12.25
N ASP A 963 -29.95 -17.52 11.57
CA ASP A 963 -29.97 -18.98 11.80
C ASP A 963 -30.64 -19.60 10.54
N GLY A 964 -30.47 -20.83 10.06
CA GLY A 964 -29.93 -22.09 10.56
C GLY A 964 -30.54 -23.28 9.77
N ASN A 965 -31.65 -23.07 9.02
CA ASN A 965 -32.39 -24.11 8.26
C ASN A 965 -32.65 -23.78 6.76
N GLY A 966 -32.30 -22.58 6.27
CA GLY A 966 -32.27 -22.26 4.83
C GLY A 966 -33.53 -21.61 4.22
N TYR A 967 -34.67 -21.53 4.92
CA TYR A 967 -35.84 -20.72 4.55
C TYR A 967 -36.73 -20.46 5.79
N ILE A 968 -37.55 -19.39 5.75
CA ILE A 968 -38.53 -19.03 6.80
C ILE A 968 -39.94 -19.16 6.21
N ASP A 969 -40.86 -19.81 6.92
CA ASP A 969 -42.27 -19.85 6.54
C ASP A 969 -43.12 -18.78 7.22
N GLU A 970 -44.38 -18.63 6.80
CA GLU A 970 -45.28 -17.59 7.30
C GLU A 970 -45.55 -17.67 8.81
N GLN A 971 -45.46 -18.86 9.41
CA GLN A 971 -45.71 -19.08 10.83
C GLN A 971 -44.46 -18.75 11.65
N GLU A 972 -43.28 -19.12 11.15
CA GLU A 972 -41.99 -18.73 11.73
C GLU A 972 -41.77 -17.22 11.67
N LEU A 973 -42.16 -16.55 10.57
CA LEU A 973 -42.11 -15.09 10.45
C LEU A 973 -43.07 -14.39 11.43
N ASP A 974 -44.26 -14.94 11.66
CA ASP A 974 -45.24 -14.40 12.62
C ASP A 974 -44.76 -14.51 14.07
N ALA A 975 -44.16 -15.65 14.42
CA ALA A 975 -43.55 -15.88 15.73
C ALA A 975 -42.34 -14.95 15.96
N LEU A 976 -41.53 -14.75 14.92
CA LEU A 976 -40.37 -13.87 14.93
C LEU A 976 -40.77 -12.40 15.20
N LEU A 977 -41.77 -11.90 14.47
CA LEU A 977 -42.24 -10.52 14.64
C LEU A 977 -42.86 -10.30 16.03
N LYS A 978 -43.55 -11.31 16.59
CA LYS A 978 -44.09 -11.24 17.97
C LYS A 978 -43.01 -11.24 19.04
N ASP A 979 -41.96 -12.06 18.91
CA ASP A 979 -40.83 -12.09 19.86
C ASP A 979 -40.06 -10.76 19.86
N LEU A 980 -39.93 -10.13 18.68
CA LEU A 980 -39.28 -8.82 18.52
C LEU A 980 -40.03 -7.68 19.22
N TYR A 981 -41.37 -7.61 19.10
CA TYR A 981 -42.17 -6.59 19.78
C TYR A 981 -42.14 -6.75 21.32
N GLN A 982 -42.14 -8.00 21.82
CA GLN A 982 -42.05 -8.27 23.25
C GLN A 982 -40.69 -7.93 23.86
N LYS A 983 -39.58 -8.13 23.15
CA LYS A 983 -38.23 -7.81 23.65
C LYS A 983 -37.95 -6.32 23.77
N HIS A 984 -38.72 -5.47 23.08
CA HIS A 984 -38.49 -4.03 22.99
C HIS A 984 -39.55 -3.16 23.69
N ASP A 985 -40.46 -3.78 24.45
CA ASP A 985 -41.49 -3.07 25.26
C ASP A 985 -42.35 -2.10 24.43
N MET A 986 -42.65 -2.47 23.18
CA MET A 986 -43.53 -1.73 22.29
C MET A 986 -44.95 -2.30 22.37
N GLU A 987 -45.96 -1.46 22.61
CA GLU A 987 -47.37 -1.87 22.50
C GLU A 987 -47.66 -2.25 21.03
N ALA A 988 -47.81 -3.55 20.76
CA ALA A 988 -48.06 -4.04 19.42
C ALA A 988 -49.46 -3.62 18.95
N ASP A 989 -49.54 -2.62 18.07
CA ASP A 989 -50.74 -2.41 17.27
C ASP A 989 -50.85 -3.57 16.26
N THR A 990 -51.85 -4.42 16.47
CA THR A 990 -52.08 -5.65 15.69
C THR A 990 -52.23 -5.38 14.19
N ASP A 991 -52.67 -4.19 13.80
CA ASP A 991 -52.83 -3.82 12.39
C ASP A 991 -51.48 -3.52 11.70
N SER A 992 -50.50 -2.93 12.43
CA SER A 992 -49.16 -2.68 11.88
C SER A 992 -48.37 -3.98 11.69
N LEU A 993 -48.50 -4.93 12.63
CA LEU A 993 -47.86 -6.24 12.56
C LEU A 993 -48.37 -7.05 11.36
N ALA A 994 -49.69 -7.01 11.13
CA ALA A 994 -50.31 -7.68 9.99
C ALA A 994 -49.88 -7.06 8.65
N SER A 995 -49.70 -5.72 8.60
CA SER A 995 -49.20 -5.01 7.42
C SER A 995 -47.75 -5.38 7.10
N SER A 996 -46.84 -5.33 8.09
CA SER A 996 -45.42 -5.68 7.95
C SER A 996 -45.22 -7.12 7.51
N LYS A 997 -45.97 -8.06 8.10
CA LYS A 997 -45.99 -9.46 7.70
C LYS A 997 -46.39 -9.63 6.23
N LYS A 998 -47.45 -8.94 5.80
CA LYS A 998 -47.98 -9.04 4.43
C LYS A 998 -47.00 -8.46 3.40
N SER A 999 -46.29 -7.37 3.74
CA SER A 999 -45.25 -6.78 2.90
C SER A 999 -44.02 -7.68 2.75
N ILE A 1000 -43.57 -8.34 3.83
CA ILE A 1000 -42.41 -9.26 3.76
C ILE A 1000 -42.80 -10.55 3.01
N MET A 1001 -43.99 -11.11 3.28
CA MET A 1001 -44.48 -12.31 2.58
C MET A 1001 -44.73 -12.10 1.09
N ALA A 1002 -44.91 -10.86 0.62
CA ALA A 1002 -45.00 -10.55 -0.81
C ALA A 1002 -43.70 -10.87 -1.57
N LEU A 1003 -42.59 -11.08 -0.86
CA LEU A 1003 -41.29 -11.47 -1.43
C LEU A 1003 -41.08 -12.98 -1.44
N SER A 1004 -41.96 -13.75 -0.80
CA SER A 1004 -41.86 -15.22 -0.74
C SER A 1004 -42.18 -15.88 -2.08
N ASP A 1005 -41.58 -17.04 -2.35
CA ASP A 1005 -41.98 -17.93 -3.44
C ASP A 1005 -42.75 -19.14 -2.87
N GLY A 1006 -44.02 -19.29 -3.28
CA GLY A 1006 -44.89 -20.37 -2.80
C GLY A 1006 -45.15 -20.38 -1.28
N GLY A 1007 -45.04 -19.22 -0.61
CA GLY A 1007 -45.21 -19.10 0.84
C GLY A 1007 -43.96 -19.41 1.67
N LYS A 1008 -42.80 -19.57 1.02
CA LYS A 1008 -41.49 -19.75 1.67
C LYS A 1008 -40.57 -18.59 1.33
N LEU A 1009 -40.01 -17.94 2.35
CA LEU A 1009 -39.01 -16.88 2.20
C LEU A 1009 -37.62 -17.49 2.26
N PHE A 1010 -36.86 -17.41 1.18
CA PHE A 1010 -35.48 -17.90 1.13
C PHE A 1010 -34.49 -16.84 1.61
N ARG A 1011 -33.31 -17.29 2.04
CA ARG A 1011 -32.27 -16.43 2.62
C ARG A 1011 -31.87 -15.26 1.71
N THR A 1012 -31.80 -15.47 0.40
CA THR A 1012 -31.48 -14.42 -0.57
C THR A 1012 -32.56 -13.34 -0.64
N GLU A 1013 -33.84 -13.71 -0.48
CA GLU A 1013 -34.97 -12.78 -0.48
C GLU A 1013 -35.05 -11.98 0.83
N LEU A 1014 -34.68 -12.61 1.95
CA LEU A 1014 -34.49 -11.94 3.23
C LEU A 1014 -33.26 -11.02 3.24
N GLU A 1015 -32.16 -11.42 2.60
CA GLU A 1015 -30.93 -10.61 2.46
C GLU A 1015 -31.17 -9.34 1.63
N ILE A 1016 -32.05 -9.39 0.62
CA ILE A 1016 -32.51 -8.22 -0.16
C ILE A 1016 -33.26 -7.22 0.72
N VAL A 1017 -34.05 -7.70 1.68
CA VAL A 1017 -34.79 -6.84 2.62
C VAL A 1017 -33.87 -6.29 3.72
N LEU A 1018 -32.89 -7.10 4.18
CA LEU A 1018 -32.06 -6.82 5.35
C LEU A 1018 -30.78 -6.00 5.09
N CYS A 1019 -30.59 -5.42 3.90
CA CYS A 1019 -29.53 -4.46 3.52
C CYS A 1019 -28.29 -4.44 4.45
N LYS A 1020 -27.37 -5.40 4.27
CA LYS A 1020 -26.01 -5.26 4.84
C LYS A 1020 -25.18 -4.41 3.88
N GLU A 1021 -24.94 -3.15 4.24
CA GLU A 1021 -23.81 -2.41 3.66
C GLU A 1021 -22.48 -3.11 4.02
N PRO A 1022 -21.50 -3.16 3.12
CA PRO A 1022 -20.13 -3.51 3.48
C PRO A 1022 -19.57 -2.41 4.41
N PRO A 1023 -18.84 -2.78 5.47
CA PRO A 1023 -18.35 -1.80 6.45
C PRO A 1023 -17.33 -0.86 5.79
N VAL A 1024 -17.61 0.45 5.83
CA VAL A 1024 -16.67 1.54 5.52
C VAL A 1024 -15.59 1.65 6.58
#